data_AF-M2XB90-F1
#
_entry.id   AF-M2XB90-F1
#
_cell.length_a   1.000
_cell.length_b   1.000
_cell.length_c   1.000
_cell.angle_alpha   90.00
_cell.angle_beta   90.00
_cell.angle_gamma   90.00
#
_symmetry.space_group_name_H-M   'P 1'
#
loop_
_entity.id
_entity.type
_entity.pdbx_description
1 polymer ?
#
loop_
_entity_poly.entity_id
_entity_poly.type
_entity_poly.pdbx_seq_one_letter_code
_entity_poly.pdbx_strand_id
1 'polypeptide(L)'
;MQSGWSVELNVDNQGVALISFSNPPVNALSNPLSQSLFEKLKQAYERPDVKAIVLFGKNGVFSGGADITEFAALYDPKASPKDVEVKAHIFQMLEEGSKPTVAAINGVAFGGGLEMILCCQERVGTKRASFTLPELRIGLIPGLGGTQRLPRVIGLEAALPVMLQTKVLKGQEANKLGLLAALVDGEEELLATAKKVALEIAQGLRERKNHLKRTDKLGSPEQWNKIEQFARSELSKSKMIKGQPQYQECLETIMYGVRNGGEAGLQYERRKFRELVSSPTAKSLIHVFFATRATSKLDAIPGVSTEYKGKLPKKCAVVGGGLMGSGIATSILACGIPVVVKEVDEQFAKAARTRIEANLESFRKRSKLSQEALNNAKRILTVTTEFDDKFRDVDLVIEAAIEDVRLKQEIFATLGKLVKPDCILATNTSSIDIDLIATACPKATEEGRVVGAHFFSPAHIMQLLEIVRINRTSARVIQDLVTLGKKMGKTPIVVGNCVGFAVNRMYFPQSNVSDILVTYLGLCPYRIDQVAEEFGLPMGPFKLRDLVGFDVSVAVGGVAEVAYADRVFRSSLLKSMIEKGRKGQKSGAGFYRYSSQSRQPQKDEESVKSFIEAASKEVRQTASKLDIRAPEQSFIQNIKDNDIIDMLILPVVNEGMRVLEEGISQRASDLDIASVLGMGFPAYKGGIMFWAQSQFGHSGAILKRLDYLYRATGNCPMFAPSFALVRAAMLNAPLERPPRPPRYMGGDDDVVIVSGFRTAVGKAYRGGFKDTPMEDLIRPIMQRLLEDTKINPKDIQDVVMGMVLPRGDHGEVQLRSANFLAGIPESTPCKTVNRLCSSGLQAIADAAAAITRGDYDIAIAGGVESMSTHAFHDNSLKKHPEVLRVGGNAADCYLSMGETSENVAARYGISRERQDRLAVVSHARAAAAMLSGKQRGEIVPIKTKVKMPENPKDKASKMVEREVVVDKDEGIRLGVTMSSLAKLKPVFRKEGSTTPGNASQISDGAAAVLLMKRSEAQKRGLGCLGTLRAFAVVGVEPSVMGIGPAVAIPALLKKTGLAVNDIDLYEINEAFGSQAEYSIAVLGINRDIVNVNGGAIAIGHPLGMTGARQTVSLLNELHRRGGRYGVVSMCIGSGMGAAALYEVTTFDRASRM
;
A
#
# COMPACT_ATOMS: atom_id res chain seq x y z
N MET A 1 -25.98 -11.47 17.76
CA MET A 1 -26.26 -10.14 18.38
C MET A 1 -27.73 -9.84 18.14
N GLN A 2 -28.51 -9.60 19.19
CA GLN A 2 -29.93 -9.19 19.08
C GLN A 2 -30.01 -7.95 18.17
N SER A 3 -30.98 -7.93 17.24
CA SER A 3 -31.17 -6.84 16.29
C SER A 3 -31.40 -5.51 17.01
N GLY A 4 -30.44 -4.57 16.89
CA GLY A 4 -30.37 -3.34 17.69
C GLY A 4 -31.33 -2.20 17.33
N TRP A 5 -32.46 -2.48 16.69
CA TRP A 5 -33.48 -1.48 16.34
C TRP A 5 -34.79 -1.71 17.11
N SER A 6 -35.56 -0.65 17.35
CA SER A 6 -36.83 -0.71 18.10
C SER A 6 -37.82 0.38 17.66
N VAL A 7 -39.12 0.07 17.62
CA VAL A 7 -40.21 1.05 17.48
C VAL A 7 -41.26 0.81 18.56
N GLU A 8 -41.60 1.85 19.31
CA GLU A 8 -42.56 1.81 20.42
C GLU A 8 -43.72 2.77 20.14
N LEU A 9 -44.94 2.34 20.51
CA LEU A 9 -46.16 3.15 20.46
C LEU A 9 -46.73 3.24 21.88
N ASN A 10 -46.85 4.46 22.41
CA ASN A 10 -47.48 4.75 23.70
C ASN A 10 -48.57 5.80 23.51
N VAL A 11 -49.77 5.59 24.04
CA VAL A 11 -50.86 6.58 23.99
C VAL A 11 -51.03 7.19 25.36
N ASP A 12 -51.00 8.53 25.44
CA ASP A 12 -51.20 9.22 26.71
C ASP A 12 -52.69 9.45 27.04
N ASN A 13 -52.94 9.93 28.26
CA ASN A 13 -54.29 10.19 28.76
C ASN A 13 -55.05 11.30 28.01
N GLN A 14 -54.37 12.08 27.15
CA GLN A 14 -54.99 13.11 26.33
C GLN A 14 -55.34 12.58 24.92
N GLY A 15 -54.99 11.33 24.61
CA GLY A 15 -55.24 10.68 23.33
C GLY A 15 -54.15 10.97 22.29
N VAL A 16 -52.94 11.35 22.70
CA VAL A 16 -51.81 11.52 21.78
C VAL A 16 -50.99 10.23 21.72
N ALA A 17 -50.88 9.64 20.52
CA ALA A 17 -50.00 8.51 20.25
C ALA A 17 -48.56 8.98 20.03
N LEU A 18 -47.68 8.68 20.98
CA LEU A 18 -46.23 8.84 20.86
C LEU A 18 -45.62 7.61 20.16
N ILE A 19 -45.10 7.80 18.96
CA ILE A 19 -44.32 6.79 18.25
C ILE A 19 -42.85 7.16 18.35
N SER A 20 -42.08 6.32 19.04
CA SER A 20 -40.64 6.50 19.19
C SER A 20 -39.86 5.40 18.50
N PHE A 21 -38.73 5.73 17.88
CA PHE A 21 -37.91 4.76 17.17
C PHE A 21 -36.42 4.91 17.46
N SER A 22 -35.69 3.80 17.36
CA SER A 22 -34.23 3.76 17.54
C SER A 22 -33.60 2.75 16.59
N ASN A 23 -32.51 3.14 15.94
CA ASN A 23 -31.61 2.27 15.18
C ASN A 23 -30.19 2.87 15.25
N PRO A 24 -29.46 2.67 16.36
CA PRO A 24 -28.16 3.30 16.58
C PRO A 24 -27.14 2.98 15.46
N PRO A 25 -26.20 3.89 15.16
CA PRO A 25 -25.93 5.13 15.89
C PRO A 25 -26.73 6.36 15.42
N VAL A 26 -27.43 6.29 14.27
CA VAL A 26 -28.03 7.48 13.62
C VAL A 26 -29.50 7.33 13.26
N ASN A 27 -30.19 6.30 13.76
CA ASN A 27 -31.59 6.00 13.45
C ASN A 27 -31.83 5.92 11.93
N ALA A 28 -30.99 5.17 11.23
CA ALA A 28 -31.14 4.97 9.79
C ALA A 28 -32.45 4.24 9.48
N LEU A 29 -33.17 4.70 8.45
CA LEU A 29 -34.45 4.13 8.01
C LEU A 29 -34.21 2.85 7.20
N SER A 30 -33.72 1.81 7.89
CA SER A 30 -33.56 0.47 7.36
C SER A 30 -34.92 -0.22 7.18
N ASN A 31 -35.04 -1.18 6.25
CA ASN A 31 -36.26 -1.90 5.94
C ASN A 31 -36.94 -2.52 7.18
N PRO A 32 -36.24 -3.20 8.11
CA PRO A 32 -36.87 -3.71 9.33
C PRO A 32 -37.47 -2.62 10.22
N LEU A 33 -36.74 -1.52 10.44
CA LEU A 33 -37.23 -0.37 11.19
C LEU A 33 -38.44 0.27 10.50
N SER A 34 -38.38 0.46 9.18
CA SER A 34 -39.47 1.03 8.40
C SER A 34 -40.73 0.15 8.45
N GLN A 35 -40.59 -1.17 8.33
CA GLN A 35 -41.70 -2.10 8.47
C GLN A 35 -42.39 -1.98 9.83
N SER A 36 -41.61 -1.98 10.91
CA SER A 36 -42.15 -1.82 12.26
C SER A 36 -42.79 -0.44 12.47
N LEU A 37 -42.20 0.62 11.90
CA LEU A 37 -42.76 1.96 11.94
C LEU A 37 -44.11 2.05 11.20
N PHE A 38 -44.22 1.41 10.05
CA PHE A 38 -45.47 1.29 9.30
C PHE A 38 -46.56 0.61 10.12
N GLU A 39 -46.25 -0.52 10.76
CA GLU A 39 -47.20 -1.27 11.61
C GLU A 39 -47.69 -0.43 12.80
N LYS A 40 -46.78 0.30 13.49
CA LYS A 40 -47.16 1.16 14.61
C LYS A 40 -47.96 2.39 14.19
N LEU A 41 -47.65 2.97 13.02
CA LEU A 41 -48.46 4.05 12.45
C LEU A 41 -49.86 3.55 12.11
N LYS A 42 -49.98 2.41 11.43
CA LYS A 42 -51.27 1.78 11.13
C LYS A 42 -52.09 1.54 12.40
N GLN A 43 -51.47 0.93 13.42
CA GLN A 43 -52.10 0.72 14.72
C GLN A 43 -52.59 2.04 15.34
N ALA A 44 -51.80 3.12 15.27
CA ALA A 44 -52.19 4.43 15.81
C ALA A 44 -53.36 5.06 15.04
N TYR A 45 -53.45 4.89 13.71
CA TYR A 45 -54.57 5.37 12.91
C TYR A 45 -55.87 4.58 13.16
N GLU A 46 -55.79 3.28 13.39
CA GLU A 46 -56.95 2.41 13.62
C GLU A 46 -57.55 2.55 15.04
N ARG A 47 -56.75 2.98 16.02
CA ARG A 47 -57.17 3.10 17.43
C ARG A 47 -58.15 4.26 17.70
N PRO A 48 -59.38 4.03 18.18
CA PRO A 48 -60.36 5.10 18.38
C PRO A 48 -60.00 6.09 19.51
N ASP A 49 -59.19 5.66 20.48
CA ASP A 49 -58.72 6.50 21.60
C ASP A 49 -57.62 7.50 21.21
N VAL A 50 -57.03 7.34 20.01
CA VAL A 50 -55.99 8.23 19.49
C VAL A 50 -56.61 9.39 18.70
N LYS A 51 -56.32 10.61 19.12
CA LYS A 51 -56.74 11.88 18.49
C LYS A 51 -55.65 12.48 17.61
N ALA A 52 -54.37 12.28 17.94
CA ALA A 52 -53.23 12.81 17.21
C ALA A 52 -51.98 11.92 17.40
N ILE A 53 -50.99 12.06 16.54
CA ILE A 53 -49.75 11.24 16.54
C ILE A 53 -48.53 12.16 16.63
N VAL A 54 -47.54 11.81 17.46
CA VAL A 54 -46.24 12.48 17.54
C VAL A 54 -45.12 11.49 17.25
N LEU A 55 -44.23 11.81 16.32
CA LEU A 55 -43.04 11.01 16.00
C LEU A 55 -41.78 11.59 16.63
N PHE A 56 -40.93 10.74 17.21
CA PHE A 56 -39.68 11.14 17.86
C PHE A 56 -38.59 10.05 17.72
N GLY A 57 -37.35 10.45 17.43
CA GLY A 57 -36.21 9.53 17.41
C GLY A 57 -35.46 9.53 18.74
N LYS A 58 -35.16 8.34 19.28
CA LYS A 58 -34.41 8.19 20.54
C LYS A 58 -32.91 8.49 20.34
N ASN A 59 -32.18 8.68 21.45
CA ASN A 59 -30.72 8.88 21.51
C ASN A 59 -30.22 10.20 20.88
N GLY A 60 -31.03 11.27 20.94
CA GLY A 60 -30.63 12.61 20.51
C GLY A 60 -30.48 12.78 19.00
N VAL A 61 -31.00 11.83 18.21
CA VAL A 61 -31.02 11.88 16.74
C VAL A 61 -32.43 11.54 16.29
N PHE A 62 -33.03 12.36 15.42
CA PHE A 62 -34.27 11.97 14.78
C PHE A 62 -34.02 10.85 13.76
N SER A 63 -33.33 11.16 12.65
CA SER A 63 -32.85 10.17 11.68
C SER A 63 -31.76 10.73 10.77
N GLY A 64 -30.73 9.94 10.52
CA GLY A 64 -29.66 10.21 9.56
C GLY A 64 -30.05 9.96 8.09
N GLY A 65 -31.27 9.48 7.83
CA GLY A 65 -31.78 9.19 6.49
C GLY A 65 -31.91 7.70 6.19
N ALA A 66 -32.04 7.36 4.91
CA ALA A 66 -32.11 5.97 4.44
C ALA A 66 -30.82 5.20 4.74
N ASP A 67 -30.94 3.89 4.95
CA ASP A 67 -29.77 3.03 5.09
C ASP A 67 -29.11 2.81 3.73
N ILE A 68 -27.90 3.36 3.56
CA ILE A 68 -27.17 3.31 2.28
C ILE A 68 -26.76 1.87 1.92
N THR A 69 -26.69 0.96 2.89
CA THR A 69 -26.36 -0.46 2.63
C THR A 69 -27.41 -1.14 1.75
N GLU A 70 -28.66 -0.67 1.80
CA GLU A 70 -29.74 -1.18 0.97
C GLU A 70 -29.55 -0.82 -0.50
N PHE A 71 -29.04 0.38 -0.80
CA PHE A 71 -28.71 0.75 -2.17
C PHE A 71 -27.53 -0.04 -2.71
N ALA A 72 -26.52 -0.31 -1.86
CA ALA A 72 -25.39 -1.15 -2.24
C ALA A 72 -25.82 -2.60 -2.55
N ALA A 73 -26.79 -3.14 -1.81
CA ALA A 73 -27.33 -4.47 -2.03
C ALA A 73 -28.03 -4.62 -3.40
N LEU A 74 -28.56 -3.53 -3.98
CA LEU A 74 -29.12 -3.55 -5.34
C LEU A 74 -28.09 -3.85 -6.43
N TYR A 75 -26.81 -3.72 -6.11
CA TYR A 75 -25.70 -4.01 -7.03
C TYR A 75 -25.05 -5.36 -6.75
N ASP A 76 -25.48 -6.07 -5.71
CA ASP A 76 -25.03 -7.44 -5.44
C ASP A 76 -25.86 -8.42 -6.29
N PRO A 77 -25.22 -9.18 -7.21
CA PRO A 77 -25.91 -10.19 -8.02
C PRO A 77 -26.60 -11.27 -7.20
N LYS A 78 -26.24 -11.45 -5.92
CA LYS A 78 -26.77 -12.47 -5.01
C LYS A 78 -27.94 -11.99 -4.15
N ALA A 79 -28.27 -10.70 -4.16
CA ALA A 79 -29.34 -10.15 -3.34
C ALA A 79 -30.73 -10.48 -3.91
N SER A 80 -31.64 -10.99 -3.07
CA SER A 80 -33.07 -11.09 -3.45
C SER A 80 -33.73 -9.71 -3.28
N PRO A 81 -34.37 -9.14 -4.32
CA PRO A 81 -35.09 -7.88 -4.17
C PRO A 81 -36.31 -8.11 -3.26
N LYS A 82 -36.30 -7.57 -2.05
CA LYS A 82 -37.47 -7.51 -1.17
C LYS A 82 -37.85 -6.05 -0.90
N ASP A 83 -39.07 -5.74 -1.33
CA ASP A 83 -39.99 -4.65 -0.98
C ASP A 83 -39.42 -3.24 -0.74
N VAL A 84 -39.45 -2.43 -1.81
CA VAL A 84 -39.14 -0.99 -1.82
C VAL A 84 -40.38 -0.11 -1.49
N GLU A 85 -41.57 -0.70 -1.35
CA GLU A 85 -42.83 0.06 -1.29
C GLU A 85 -43.24 0.55 0.11
N VAL A 86 -42.74 -0.05 1.19
CA VAL A 86 -43.18 0.25 2.57
C VAL A 86 -42.91 1.72 2.97
N LYS A 87 -41.76 2.27 2.56
CA LYS A 87 -41.39 3.66 2.90
C LYS A 87 -42.33 4.67 2.25
N ALA A 88 -42.76 4.44 1.01
CA ALA A 88 -43.71 5.33 0.34
C ALA A 88 -45.07 5.36 1.08
N HIS A 89 -45.54 4.21 1.58
CA HIS A 89 -46.78 4.11 2.34
C HIS A 89 -46.71 4.85 3.68
N ILE A 90 -45.59 4.74 4.42
CA ILE A 90 -45.40 5.51 5.67
C ILE A 90 -45.58 7.01 5.41
N PHE A 91 -44.95 7.52 4.35
CA PHE A 91 -44.92 8.95 4.07
C PHE A 91 -46.29 9.45 3.62
N GLN A 92 -47.02 8.64 2.86
CA GLN A 92 -48.40 8.92 2.51
C GLN A 92 -49.32 8.92 3.75
N MET A 93 -49.18 7.94 4.65
CA MET A 93 -49.97 7.88 5.88
C MET A 93 -49.76 9.12 6.75
N LEU A 94 -48.52 9.58 6.90
CA LEU A 94 -48.23 10.80 7.67
C LEU A 94 -48.90 12.05 7.08
N GLU A 95 -48.94 12.16 5.75
CA GLU A 95 -49.49 13.33 5.07
C GLU A 95 -51.03 13.32 4.95
N GLU A 96 -51.61 12.15 4.63
CA GLU A 96 -53.03 11.99 4.26
C GLU A 96 -53.88 11.23 5.29
N GLY A 97 -53.28 10.64 6.33
CA GLY A 97 -53.99 9.78 7.29
C GLY A 97 -55.14 10.49 8.01
N SER A 98 -56.05 9.76 8.66
CA SER A 98 -57.24 10.39 9.28
C SER A 98 -56.93 11.31 10.46
N LYS A 99 -55.79 11.12 11.13
CA LYS A 99 -55.35 11.84 12.35
C LYS A 99 -54.14 12.74 12.09
N PRO A 100 -54.04 13.91 12.74
CA PRO A 100 -52.89 14.80 12.60
C PRO A 100 -51.62 14.20 13.19
N THR A 101 -50.50 14.52 12.56
CA THR A 101 -49.15 14.08 12.90
C THR A 101 -48.22 15.27 13.12
N VAL A 102 -47.38 15.18 14.15
CA VAL A 102 -46.35 16.17 14.46
C VAL A 102 -45.01 15.47 14.66
N ALA A 103 -43.93 16.01 14.09
CA ALA A 103 -42.59 15.51 14.35
C ALA A 103 -41.91 16.31 15.47
N ALA A 104 -41.29 15.61 16.43
CA ALA A 104 -40.47 16.15 17.51
C ALA A 104 -38.99 15.86 17.21
N ILE A 105 -38.22 16.89 16.85
CA ILE A 105 -36.85 16.75 16.34
C ILE A 105 -35.82 17.24 17.34
N ASN A 106 -35.04 16.29 17.86
CA ASN A 106 -33.78 16.55 18.53
C ASN A 106 -32.61 16.09 17.62
N GLY A 107 -31.59 16.93 17.46
CA GLY A 107 -30.40 16.59 16.65
C GLY A 107 -30.67 16.45 15.15
N VAL A 108 -30.22 15.35 14.54
CA VAL A 108 -30.14 15.23 13.07
C VAL A 108 -31.45 14.70 12.47
N ALA A 109 -31.97 15.39 11.46
CA ALA A 109 -33.00 14.91 10.53
C ALA A 109 -32.52 15.14 9.10
N PHE A 110 -31.79 14.19 8.53
CA PHE A 110 -31.16 14.28 7.20
C PHE A 110 -31.78 13.31 6.20
N GLY A 111 -31.72 13.67 4.91
CA GLY A 111 -32.21 12.86 3.80
C GLY A 111 -33.65 12.38 4.02
N GLY A 112 -33.89 11.08 3.89
CA GLY A 112 -35.18 10.45 4.20
C GLY A 112 -35.78 10.81 5.58
N GLY A 113 -34.96 11.16 6.57
CA GLY A 113 -35.43 11.67 7.87
C GLY A 113 -36.06 13.06 7.76
N LEU A 114 -35.47 13.96 6.97
CA LEU A 114 -36.08 15.26 6.64
C LEU A 114 -37.32 15.08 5.77
N GLU A 115 -37.27 14.19 4.78
CA GLU A 115 -38.43 13.90 3.93
C GLU A 115 -39.61 13.37 4.75
N MET A 116 -39.36 12.52 5.76
CA MET A 116 -40.39 11.99 6.65
C MET A 116 -41.07 13.09 7.49
N ILE A 117 -40.30 14.03 8.06
CA ILE A 117 -40.89 15.12 8.85
C ILE A 117 -41.62 16.16 7.97
N LEU A 118 -41.26 16.25 6.69
CA LEU A 118 -41.96 17.12 5.72
C LEU A 118 -43.36 16.59 5.39
N CYS A 119 -43.62 15.29 5.58
CA CYS A 119 -44.96 14.71 5.47
C CYS A 119 -45.85 15.00 6.69
N CYS A 120 -45.26 15.27 7.86
CA CYS A 120 -46.03 15.61 9.06
C CYS A 120 -46.69 16.98 8.92
N GLN A 121 -47.86 17.20 9.53
CA GLN A 121 -48.58 18.48 9.43
C GLN A 121 -47.81 19.63 10.12
N GLU A 122 -47.13 19.35 11.24
CA GLU A 122 -46.23 20.31 11.89
C GLU A 122 -44.96 19.66 12.45
N ARG A 123 -43.96 20.50 12.77
CA ARG A 123 -42.66 20.10 13.31
C ARG A 123 -42.27 20.99 14.48
N VAL A 124 -41.80 20.39 15.57
CA VAL A 124 -41.20 21.09 16.72
C VAL A 124 -39.76 20.63 16.83
N GLY A 125 -38.81 21.55 17.02
CA GLY A 125 -37.39 21.22 17.07
C GLY A 125 -36.63 21.92 18.19
N THR A 126 -35.45 21.41 18.51
CA THR A 126 -34.52 22.06 19.46
C THR A 126 -33.50 22.95 18.76
N LYS A 127 -32.75 23.77 19.51
CA LYS A 127 -31.59 24.51 18.97
C LYS A 127 -30.52 23.60 18.34
N ARG A 128 -30.43 22.35 18.79
CA ARG A 128 -29.50 21.33 18.26
C ARG A 128 -30.00 20.70 16.96
N ALA A 129 -31.27 20.91 16.61
CA ALA A 129 -31.85 20.34 15.41
C ALA A 129 -31.09 20.79 14.16
N SER A 130 -30.89 19.87 13.23
CA SER A 130 -30.25 20.16 11.95
C SER A 130 -30.84 19.37 10.80
N PHE A 131 -31.00 20.03 9.66
CA PHE A 131 -31.75 19.53 8.51
C PHE A 131 -30.95 19.68 7.21
N THR A 132 -30.89 18.64 6.39
CA THR A 132 -30.29 18.70 5.04
C THR A 132 -30.75 17.52 4.17
N LEU A 133 -30.61 17.64 2.85
CA LEU A 133 -30.85 16.58 1.87
C LEU A 133 -29.53 16.25 1.16
N PRO A 134 -28.75 15.25 1.64
CA PRO A 134 -27.40 14.99 1.17
C PRO A 134 -27.31 14.01 -0.02
N GLU A 135 -28.43 13.59 -0.61
CA GLU A 135 -28.52 12.51 -1.61
C GLU A 135 -27.59 12.71 -2.82
N LEU A 136 -27.36 13.95 -3.25
CA LEU A 136 -26.49 14.22 -4.41
C LEU A 136 -25.04 13.75 -4.20
N ARG A 137 -24.58 13.66 -2.94
CA ARG A 137 -23.23 13.17 -2.60
C ARG A 137 -23.05 11.68 -2.86
N ILE A 138 -24.13 10.92 -2.98
CA ILE A 138 -24.14 9.50 -3.31
C ILE A 138 -24.70 9.24 -4.72
N GLY A 139 -24.82 10.28 -5.55
CA GLY A 139 -25.27 10.17 -6.93
C GLY A 139 -26.79 10.06 -7.10
N LEU A 140 -27.56 10.35 -6.05
CA LEU A 140 -29.03 10.25 -6.04
C LEU A 140 -29.67 11.62 -5.84
N ILE A 141 -30.97 11.72 -6.09
CA ILE A 141 -31.80 12.86 -5.66
C ILE A 141 -32.64 12.47 -4.43
N PRO A 142 -33.22 13.42 -3.69
CA PRO A 142 -34.29 13.09 -2.74
C PRO A 142 -35.40 12.32 -3.46
N GLY A 143 -35.85 11.20 -2.88
CA GLY A 143 -36.72 10.23 -3.55
C GLY A 143 -38.05 9.94 -2.85
N LEU A 144 -38.31 10.61 -1.72
CA LEU A 144 -39.49 10.43 -0.88
C LEU A 144 -40.25 11.77 -0.70
N GLY A 145 -40.16 12.64 -1.71
CA GLY A 145 -40.86 13.91 -1.86
C GLY A 145 -40.11 15.12 -1.33
N GLY A 146 -38.84 14.99 -0.97
CA GLY A 146 -38.00 16.11 -0.54
C GLY A 146 -37.89 17.22 -1.58
N THR A 147 -37.78 16.86 -2.88
CA THR A 147 -37.72 17.83 -3.98
C THR A 147 -39.01 18.63 -4.14
N GLN A 148 -40.12 18.10 -3.61
CA GLN A 148 -41.45 18.67 -3.77
C GLN A 148 -41.93 19.42 -2.53
N ARG A 149 -41.74 18.86 -1.34
CA ARG A 149 -42.24 19.45 -0.09
C ARG A 149 -41.35 20.56 0.42
N LEU A 150 -40.02 20.42 0.33
CA LEU A 150 -39.12 21.41 0.92
C LEU A 150 -39.29 22.82 0.28
N PRO A 151 -39.33 22.99 -1.06
CA PRO A 151 -39.61 24.30 -1.68
C PRO A 151 -40.94 24.91 -1.24
N ARG A 152 -41.96 24.09 -0.98
CA ARG A 152 -43.29 24.53 -0.53
C ARG A 152 -43.34 24.93 0.95
N VAL A 153 -42.41 24.42 1.76
CA VAL A 153 -42.35 24.69 3.20
C VAL A 153 -41.47 25.89 3.53
N ILE A 154 -40.31 26.02 2.89
CA ILE A 154 -39.33 27.09 3.19
C ILE A 154 -39.10 28.09 2.05
N GLY A 155 -39.76 27.90 0.91
CA GLY A 155 -39.57 28.68 -0.30
C GLY A 155 -38.51 28.11 -1.23
N LEU A 156 -38.68 28.32 -2.54
CA LEU A 156 -37.84 27.75 -3.58
C LEU A 156 -36.36 28.17 -3.45
N GLU A 157 -36.11 29.46 -3.24
CA GLU A 157 -34.76 30.01 -3.12
C GLU A 157 -34.00 29.44 -1.93
N ALA A 158 -34.65 29.29 -0.76
CA ALA A 158 -34.03 28.71 0.43
C ALA A 158 -33.84 27.19 0.32
N ALA A 159 -34.69 26.49 -0.44
CA ALA A 159 -34.63 25.04 -0.60
C ALA A 159 -33.51 24.57 -1.53
N LEU A 160 -33.18 25.34 -2.58
CA LEU A 160 -32.14 24.95 -3.54
C LEU A 160 -30.77 24.68 -2.91
N PRO A 161 -30.19 25.55 -2.04
CA PRO A 161 -28.93 25.25 -1.38
C PRO A 161 -28.98 24.02 -0.48
N VAL A 162 -30.12 23.70 0.13
CA VAL A 162 -30.27 22.53 1.01
C VAL A 162 -30.14 21.23 0.22
N MET A 163 -30.65 21.21 -1.01
CA MET A 163 -30.57 20.05 -1.92
C MET A 163 -29.29 20.06 -2.77
N LEU A 164 -29.06 21.13 -3.55
CA LEU A 164 -27.97 21.21 -4.53
C LEU A 164 -26.58 21.36 -3.90
N GLN A 165 -26.49 22.00 -2.73
CA GLN A 165 -25.22 22.27 -2.05
C GLN A 165 -25.09 21.50 -0.73
N THR A 166 -26.09 20.70 -0.35
CA THR A 166 -26.16 20.00 0.95
C THR A 166 -26.00 20.95 2.13
N LYS A 167 -26.56 22.17 2.02
CA LYS A 167 -26.54 23.16 3.11
C LYS A 167 -27.28 22.59 4.32
N VAL A 168 -26.65 22.69 5.48
CA VAL A 168 -27.26 22.27 6.75
C VAL A 168 -27.98 23.47 7.37
N LEU A 169 -29.30 23.38 7.50
CA LEU A 169 -30.09 24.34 8.26
C LEU A 169 -30.04 23.98 9.74
N LYS A 170 -29.66 24.94 10.60
CA LYS A 170 -29.72 24.78 12.07
C LYS A 170 -31.10 25.18 12.60
N GLY A 171 -31.48 24.69 13.78
CA GLY A 171 -32.81 24.89 14.37
C GLY A 171 -33.31 26.35 14.35
N GLN A 172 -32.44 27.31 14.65
CA GLN A 172 -32.79 28.75 14.58
C GLN A 172 -33.12 29.22 13.16
N GLU A 173 -32.32 28.86 12.17
CA GLU A 173 -32.55 29.22 10.76
C GLU A 173 -33.79 28.49 10.22
N ALA A 174 -33.93 27.20 10.55
CA ALA A 174 -35.09 26.38 10.19
C ALA A 174 -36.40 26.98 10.73
N ASN A 175 -36.40 27.47 11.98
CA ASN A 175 -37.56 28.14 12.56
C ASN A 175 -37.89 29.45 11.82
N LYS A 176 -36.89 30.29 11.52
CA LYS A 176 -37.08 31.55 10.78
C LYS A 176 -37.66 31.33 9.38
N LEU A 177 -37.25 30.26 8.70
CA LEU A 177 -37.76 29.90 7.37
C LEU A 177 -39.15 29.23 7.41
N GLY A 178 -39.67 28.91 8.61
CA GLY A 178 -40.96 28.26 8.82
C GLY A 178 -40.93 26.75 8.58
N LEU A 179 -39.76 26.10 8.66
CA LEU A 179 -39.67 24.64 8.72
C LEU A 179 -40.18 24.11 10.07
N LEU A 180 -39.91 24.83 11.15
CA LEU A 180 -40.39 24.50 12.49
C LEU A 180 -41.56 25.43 12.87
N ALA A 181 -42.59 24.86 13.49
CA ALA A 181 -43.67 25.60 14.10
C ALA A 181 -43.30 26.17 15.48
N ALA A 182 -42.36 25.52 16.17
CA ALA A 182 -41.81 25.98 17.44
C ALA A 182 -40.37 25.50 17.59
N LEU A 183 -39.56 26.35 18.23
CA LEU A 183 -38.19 26.07 18.63
C LEU A 183 -38.11 26.08 20.16
N VAL A 184 -37.65 24.99 20.76
CA VAL A 184 -37.50 24.84 22.22
C VAL A 184 -36.04 24.69 22.64
N ASP A 185 -35.76 24.86 23.93
CA ASP A 185 -34.39 24.85 24.46
C ASP A 185 -33.86 23.45 24.78
N GLY A 186 -34.73 22.55 25.25
CA GLY A 186 -34.37 21.21 25.71
C GLY A 186 -35.27 20.08 25.20
N GLU A 187 -34.82 18.84 25.42
CA GLU A 187 -35.55 17.62 25.04
C GLU A 187 -36.79 17.38 25.91
N GLU A 188 -36.77 17.85 27.16
CA GLU A 188 -37.91 17.75 28.09
C GLU A 188 -39.13 18.56 27.58
N GLU A 189 -38.90 19.80 27.11
CA GLU A 189 -39.95 20.66 26.56
C GLU A 189 -40.41 20.24 25.16
N LEU A 190 -39.56 19.51 24.43
CA LEU A 190 -39.79 19.13 23.04
C LEU A 190 -41.05 18.29 22.87
N LEU A 191 -41.18 17.22 23.67
CA LEU A 191 -42.33 16.32 23.58
C LEU A 191 -43.61 17.00 24.08
N ALA A 192 -43.54 17.77 25.17
CA ALA A 192 -44.69 18.52 25.69
C ALA A 192 -45.23 19.51 24.65
N THR A 193 -44.34 20.26 23.99
CA THR A 193 -44.70 21.21 22.95
C THR A 193 -45.24 20.52 21.69
N ALA A 194 -44.63 19.42 21.26
CA ALA A 194 -45.10 18.66 20.10
C ALA A 194 -46.51 18.07 20.33
N LYS A 195 -46.78 17.54 21.53
CA LYS A 195 -48.11 17.06 21.92
C LYS A 195 -49.14 18.18 21.91
N LYS A 196 -48.81 19.34 22.48
CA LYS A 196 -49.68 20.52 22.47
C LYS A 196 -50.06 20.92 21.05
N VAL A 197 -49.07 21.05 20.16
CA VAL A 197 -49.31 21.36 18.73
C VAL A 197 -50.18 20.29 18.06
N ALA A 198 -49.95 19.01 18.34
CA ALA A 198 -50.72 17.91 17.77
C ALA A 198 -52.20 17.97 18.18
N LEU A 199 -52.49 18.28 19.45
CA LEU A 199 -53.84 18.45 19.98
C LEU A 199 -54.54 19.70 19.44
N GLU A 200 -53.82 20.83 19.31
CA GLU A 200 -54.35 22.04 18.68
C GLU A 200 -54.86 21.77 17.26
N ILE A 201 -54.14 20.96 16.47
CA ILE A 201 -54.58 20.57 15.13
C ILE A 201 -55.80 19.64 15.21
N ALA A 202 -55.80 18.66 16.11
CA ALA A 202 -56.92 17.73 16.28
C ALA A 202 -58.22 18.41 16.71
N GLN A 203 -58.12 19.50 17.47
CA GLN A 203 -59.24 20.31 17.95
C GLN A 203 -59.68 21.39 16.96
N GLY A 204 -59.00 21.54 15.82
CA GLY A 204 -59.28 22.59 14.83
C GLY A 204 -58.80 23.99 15.24
N LEU A 205 -58.03 24.11 16.33
CA LEU A 205 -57.41 25.37 16.78
C LEU A 205 -56.23 25.78 15.89
N ARG A 206 -55.66 24.82 15.14
CA ARG A 206 -54.61 25.04 14.15
C ARG A 206 -54.97 24.34 12.84
N GLU A 207 -54.70 25.02 11.73
CA GLU A 207 -54.94 24.46 10.39
C GLU A 207 -54.15 23.16 10.17
N ARG A 208 -54.83 22.15 9.64
CA ARG A 208 -54.23 20.89 9.23
C ARG A 208 -53.60 21.01 7.83
N LYS A 209 -52.28 21.26 7.79
CA LYS A 209 -51.55 21.54 6.54
C LYS A 209 -51.23 20.27 5.73
N ASN A 210 -51.49 20.29 4.42
CA ASN A 210 -50.89 19.34 3.47
C ASN A 210 -49.78 20.07 2.70
N HIS A 211 -48.52 19.76 2.99
CA HIS A 211 -47.39 20.49 2.45
C HIS A 211 -47.18 20.30 0.95
N LEU A 212 -47.57 19.14 0.39
CA LEU A 212 -47.47 18.89 -1.05
C LEU A 212 -48.40 19.78 -1.88
N LYS A 213 -49.56 20.15 -1.33
CA LYS A 213 -50.57 21.00 -2.00
C LYS A 213 -50.32 22.50 -1.88
N ARG A 214 -49.36 22.93 -1.05
CA ARG A 214 -49.05 24.34 -0.81
C ARG A 214 -48.35 25.00 -2.00
N THR A 215 -48.69 26.25 -2.24
CA THR A 215 -48.08 27.11 -3.27
C THR A 215 -47.69 28.49 -2.75
N ASP A 216 -48.09 28.85 -1.53
CA ASP A 216 -47.96 30.18 -0.92
C ASP A 216 -46.51 30.67 -0.80
N LYS A 217 -45.55 29.76 -0.70
CA LYS A 217 -44.11 30.06 -0.61
C LYS A 217 -43.32 29.84 -1.89
N LEU A 218 -43.96 29.37 -2.96
CA LEU A 218 -43.24 29.11 -4.20
C LEU A 218 -42.87 30.43 -4.88
N GLY A 219 -43.78 31.41 -4.95
CA GLY A 219 -43.59 32.69 -5.67
C GLY A 219 -44.35 32.74 -7.00
N SER A 220 -44.03 33.69 -7.87
CA SER A 220 -44.61 33.81 -9.22
C SER A 220 -43.78 33.07 -10.28
N PRO A 221 -44.36 32.72 -11.45
CA PRO A 221 -43.63 32.09 -12.56
C PRO A 221 -42.36 32.86 -12.99
N GLU A 222 -42.39 34.20 -12.98
CA GLU A 222 -41.23 35.04 -13.32
C GLU A 222 -40.10 34.87 -12.29
N GLN A 223 -40.43 34.74 -11.01
CA GLN A 223 -39.46 34.51 -9.95
C GLN A 223 -38.80 33.14 -10.11
N TRP A 224 -39.59 32.09 -10.37
CA TRP A 224 -39.08 30.73 -10.52
C TRP A 224 -38.13 30.62 -11.71
N ASN A 225 -38.47 31.27 -12.84
CA ASN A 225 -37.61 31.28 -14.03
C ASN A 225 -36.26 31.95 -13.75
N LYS A 226 -36.24 33.08 -13.02
CA LYS A 226 -34.98 33.73 -12.61
C LYS A 226 -34.14 32.85 -11.69
N ILE A 227 -34.77 32.22 -10.71
CA ILE A 227 -34.11 31.31 -9.76
C ILE A 227 -33.53 30.10 -10.50
N GLU A 228 -34.28 29.49 -11.42
CA GLU A 228 -33.80 28.37 -12.22
C GLU A 228 -32.62 28.77 -13.10
N GLN A 229 -32.69 29.92 -13.79
CA GLN A 229 -31.61 30.41 -14.64
C GLN A 229 -30.33 30.63 -13.82
N PHE A 230 -30.46 31.22 -12.63
CA PHE A 230 -29.34 31.37 -11.70
C PHE A 230 -28.78 30.01 -11.26
N ALA A 231 -29.63 29.08 -10.83
CA ALA A 231 -29.20 27.74 -10.41
C ALA A 231 -28.49 26.97 -11.54
N ARG A 232 -29.03 27.01 -12.77
CA ARG A 232 -28.40 26.39 -13.95
C ARG A 232 -27.05 27.03 -14.27
N SER A 233 -26.94 28.36 -14.14
CA SER A 233 -25.67 29.09 -14.31
C SER A 233 -24.63 28.67 -13.27
N GLU A 234 -25.02 28.49 -12.01
CA GLU A 234 -24.10 28.05 -10.96
C GLU A 234 -23.67 26.59 -11.14
N LEU A 235 -24.58 25.72 -11.56
CA LEU A 235 -24.26 24.33 -11.88
C LEU A 235 -23.30 24.21 -13.07
N SER A 236 -23.49 25.00 -14.13
CA SER A 236 -22.64 24.94 -15.33
C SER A 236 -21.22 25.46 -15.12
N LYS A 237 -21.03 26.43 -14.22
CA LYS A 237 -19.70 26.95 -13.83
C LYS A 237 -18.91 25.97 -12.97
N SER A 238 -19.58 25.04 -12.28
CA SER A 238 -18.93 24.14 -11.32
C SER A 238 -18.22 22.98 -12.01
N LYS A 239 -16.88 23.07 -12.09
CA LYS A 239 -16.03 21.96 -12.56
C LYS A 239 -16.19 20.68 -11.73
N MET A 240 -16.52 20.80 -10.44
CA MET A 240 -16.72 19.67 -9.54
C MET A 240 -17.98 18.86 -9.86
N ILE A 241 -18.98 19.47 -10.48
CA ILE A 241 -20.29 18.86 -10.79
C ILE A 241 -20.33 18.35 -12.24
N LYS A 242 -19.41 18.80 -13.09
CA LYS A 242 -19.33 18.39 -14.49
C LYS A 242 -19.27 16.85 -14.60
N GLY A 243 -20.17 16.25 -15.39
CA GLY A 243 -20.27 14.79 -15.56
C GLY A 243 -21.11 14.06 -14.50
N GLN A 244 -21.75 14.78 -13.57
CA GLN A 244 -22.60 14.21 -12.52
C GLN A 244 -24.08 14.52 -12.79
N PRO A 245 -24.85 13.57 -13.38
CA PRO A 245 -26.20 13.82 -13.88
C PRO A 245 -27.20 14.19 -12.78
N GLN A 246 -27.01 13.67 -11.56
CA GLN A 246 -27.95 13.85 -10.45
C GLN A 246 -28.19 15.31 -10.08
N TYR A 247 -27.22 16.21 -10.30
CA TYR A 247 -27.37 17.64 -9.97
C TYR A 247 -28.36 18.35 -10.90
N GLN A 248 -28.26 18.07 -12.21
CA GLN A 248 -29.19 18.62 -13.20
C GLN A 248 -30.59 18.01 -13.02
N GLU A 249 -30.65 16.69 -12.84
CA GLU A 249 -31.90 15.96 -12.60
C GLU A 249 -32.60 16.40 -11.31
N CYS A 250 -31.86 16.76 -10.26
CA CYS A 250 -32.45 17.32 -9.04
C CYS A 250 -33.13 18.66 -9.30
N LEU A 251 -32.46 19.57 -10.01
CA LEU A 251 -33.03 20.87 -10.35
C LEU A 251 -34.25 20.70 -11.26
N GLU A 252 -34.16 19.83 -12.26
CA GLU A 252 -35.27 19.53 -13.17
C GLU A 252 -36.48 18.94 -12.45
N THR A 253 -36.26 18.02 -11.53
CA THR A 253 -37.32 17.41 -10.71
C THR A 253 -38.02 18.45 -9.82
N ILE A 254 -37.26 19.35 -9.20
CA ILE A 254 -37.83 20.45 -8.39
C ILE A 254 -38.69 21.34 -9.30
N MET A 255 -38.13 21.80 -10.42
CA MET A 255 -38.81 22.74 -11.30
C MET A 255 -40.01 22.12 -12.02
N TYR A 256 -39.98 20.82 -12.31
CA TYR A 256 -41.12 20.10 -12.87
C TYR A 256 -42.32 20.14 -11.94
N GLY A 257 -42.13 19.86 -10.65
CA GLY A 257 -43.24 19.90 -9.69
C GLY A 257 -43.65 21.32 -9.28
N VAL A 258 -42.75 22.30 -9.37
CA VAL A 258 -43.10 23.72 -9.25
C VAL A 258 -44.07 24.14 -10.36
N ARG A 259 -43.86 23.69 -11.60
CA ARG A 259 -44.69 24.03 -12.76
C ARG A 259 -45.98 23.22 -12.89
N ASN A 260 -45.92 21.93 -12.57
CA ASN A 260 -47.00 20.98 -12.85
C ASN A 260 -47.77 20.53 -11.59
N GLY A 261 -47.43 21.08 -10.42
CA GLY A 261 -48.03 20.71 -9.14
C GLY A 261 -47.26 19.60 -8.41
N GLY A 262 -47.48 19.51 -7.09
CA GLY A 262 -46.69 18.66 -6.20
C GLY A 262 -46.85 17.16 -6.50
N GLU A 263 -48.05 16.73 -6.86
CA GLU A 263 -48.35 15.31 -7.16
C GLU A 263 -47.63 14.84 -8.43
N ALA A 264 -47.73 15.61 -9.52
CA ALA A 264 -46.99 15.35 -10.75
C ALA A 264 -45.47 15.38 -10.48
N GLY A 265 -45.01 16.32 -9.65
CA GLY A 265 -43.63 16.39 -9.18
C GLY A 265 -43.16 15.14 -8.45
N LEU A 266 -43.98 14.58 -7.56
CA LEU A 266 -43.65 13.39 -6.78
C LEU A 266 -43.52 12.15 -7.66
N GLN A 267 -44.40 12.01 -8.66
CA GLN A 267 -44.30 10.93 -9.65
C GLN A 267 -43.04 11.08 -10.52
N TYR A 268 -42.73 12.31 -10.94
CA TYR A 268 -41.50 12.62 -11.67
C TYR A 268 -40.24 12.29 -10.85
N GLU A 269 -40.22 12.70 -9.58
CA GLU A 269 -39.14 12.43 -8.63
C GLU A 269 -38.89 10.92 -8.48
N ARG A 270 -39.94 10.13 -8.21
CA ARG A 270 -39.83 8.67 -8.06
C ARG A 270 -39.23 8.00 -9.30
N ARG A 271 -39.63 8.44 -10.50
CA ARG A 271 -39.08 7.92 -11.76
C ARG A 271 -37.59 8.27 -11.89
N LYS A 272 -37.24 9.55 -11.71
CA LYS A 272 -35.84 10.01 -11.83
C LYS A 272 -34.93 9.40 -10.77
N PHE A 273 -35.43 9.21 -9.56
CA PHE A 273 -34.72 8.49 -8.52
C PHE A 273 -34.37 7.06 -8.95
N ARG A 274 -35.34 6.30 -9.49
CA ARG A 274 -35.11 4.92 -9.98
C ARG A 274 -34.10 4.85 -11.13
N GLU A 275 -34.15 5.81 -12.06
CA GLU A 275 -33.16 5.95 -13.14
C GLU A 275 -31.74 6.16 -12.57
N LEU A 276 -31.59 7.09 -11.62
CA LEU A 276 -30.30 7.45 -11.04
C LEU A 276 -29.71 6.35 -10.15
N VAL A 277 -30.52 5.61 -9.40
CA VAL A 277 -30.06 4.47 -8.58
C VAL A 277 -29.32 3.45 -9.44
N SER A 278 -29.70 3.25 -10.69
CA SER A 278 -29.02 2.28 -11.57
C SER A 278 -27.78 2.84 -12.28
N SER A 279 -27.51 4.15 -12.15
CA SER A 279 -26.45 4.83 -12.90
C SER A 279 -25.04 4.45 -12.45
N PRO A 280 -24.04 4.45 -13.36
CA PRO A 280 -22.64 4.24 -12.99
C PRO A 280 -22.11 5.25 -11.96
N THR A 281 -22.61 6.49 -12.00
CA THR A 281 -22.25 7.55 -11.06
C THR A 281 -22.72 7.24 -9.64
N ALA A 282 -23.97 6.79 -9.46
CA ALA A 282 -24.48 6.39 -8.15
C ALA A 282 -23.71 5.19 -7.59
N LYS A 283 -23.51 4.14 -8.40
CA LYS A 283 -22.70 2.97 -8.01
C LYS A 283 -21.30 3.38 -7.51
N SER A 284 -20.65 4.28 -8.25
CA SER A 284 -19.33 4.81 -7.94
C SER A 284 -19.28 5.62 -6.64
N LEU A 285 -20.21 6.55 -6.44
CA LEU A 285 -20.24 7.39 -5.24
C LEU A 285 -20.64 6.60 -3.98
N ILE A 286 -21.54 5.62 -4.13
CA ILE A 286 -21.88 4.68 -3.06
C ILE A 286 -20.66 3.82 -2.69
N HIS A 287 -19.89 3.33 -3.68
CA HIS A 287 -18.61 2.66 -3.43
C HIS A 287 -17.65 3.54 -2.62
N VAL A 288 -17.40 4.79 -3.06
CA VAL A 288 -16.53 5.75 -2.34
C VAL A 288 -16.97 5.95 -0.90
N PHE A 289 -18.29 6.04 -0.67
CA PHE A 289 -18.85 6.21 0.68
C PHE A 289 -18.50 5.04 1.60
N PHE A 290 -18.66 3.80 1.13
CA PHE A 290 -18.30 2.61 1.91
C PHE A 290 -16.79 2.43 2.04
N ALA A 291 -16.06 2.63 0.95
CA ALA A 291 -14.61 2.52 0.91
C ALA A 291 -13.96 3.51 1.90
N THR A 292 -14.44 4.76 1.95
CA THR A 292 -13.96 5.78 2.91
C THR A 292 -14.17 5.34 4.36
N ARG A 293 -15.31 4.72 4.69
CA ARG A 293 -15.56 4.19 6.04
C ARG A 293 -14.67 2.98 6.35
N ALA A 294 -14.45 2.13 5.35
CA ALA A 294 -13.63 0.93 5.48
C ALA A 294 -12.17 1.24 5.79
N THR A 295 -11.61 2.36 5.31
CA THR A 295 -10.20 2.77 5.56
C THR A 295 -9.78 2.72 7.02
N SER A 296 -10.72 2.92 7.94
CA SER A 296 -10.46 2.93 9.37
C SER A 296 -10.65 1.59 10.10
N LYS A 297 -11.03 0.53 9.38
CA LYS A 297 -11.08 -0.84 9.88
C LYS A 297 -9.73 -1.52 9.62
N LEU A 298 -9.14 -2.14 10.65
CA LEU A 298 -7.75 -2.64 10.64
C LEU A 298 -7.65 -4.18 10.62
N ASP A 299 -8.72 -4.85 10.19
CA ASP A 299 -8.95 -6.29 10.40
C ASP A 299 -7.94 -7.21 9.68
N ALA A 300 -7.18 -6.71 8.69
CA ALA A 300 -6.25 -7.50 7.89
C ALA A 300 -4.77 -7.21 8.18
N ILE A 301 -4.45 -6.38 9.18
CA ILE A 301 -3.06 -6.09 9.58
C ILE A 301 -2.61 -7.08 10.66
N PRO A 302 -1.60 -7.93 10.39
CA PRO A 302 -1.05 -8.85 11.39
C PRO A 302 -0.59 -8.11 12.65
N GLY A 303 -0.93 -8.63 13.83
CA GLY A 303 -0.52 -8.06 15.13
C GLY A 303 -1.33 -6.85 15.62
N VAL A 304 -2.32 -6.37 14.85
CA VAL A 304 -3.20 -5.26 15.26
C VAL A 304 -4.50 -5.79 15.85
N SER A 305 -4.62 -5.79 17.19
CA SER A 305 -5.88 -6.13 17.88
C SER A 305 -6.93 -5.03 17.67
N THR A 306 -8.14 -5.41 17.28
CA THR A 306 -9.29 -4.49 17.12
C THR A 306 -9.92 -4.06 18.46
N GLU A 307 -9.45 -4.58 19.59
CA GLU A 307 -10.01 -4.30 20.92
C GLU A 307 -9.53 -2.99 21.52
N TYR A 308 -8.30 -2.56 21.21
CA TYR A 308 -7.79 -1.27 21.68
C TYR A 308 -8.61 -0.15 21.02
N LYS A 309 -8.90 0.89 21.80
CA LYS A 309 -9.49 2.13 21.27
C LYS A 309 -8.39 3.18 21.31
N GLY A 310 -7.98 3.63 20.12
CA GLY A 310 -6.95 4.65 19.98
C GLY A 310 -7.24 5.91 20.83
N LYS A 311 -6.18 6.51 21.35
CA LYS A 311 -6.21 7.68 22.21
C LYS A 311 -5.71 8.91 21.46
N LEU A 312 -6.26 10.07 21.79
CA LEU A 312 -5.74 11.34 21.30
C LEU A 312 -4.50 11.75 22.11
N PRO A 313 -3.44 12.26 21.45
CA PRO A 313 -2.32 12.86 22.15
C PRO A 313 -2.78 14.09 22.93
N LYS A 314 -2.25 14.28 24.14
CA LYS A 314 -2.49 15.48 24.96
C LYS A 314 -1.60 16.63 24.53
N LYS A 315 -0.42 16.37 23.97
CA LYS A 315 0.51 17.36 23.43
C LYS A 315 1.28 16.79 22.24
N CYS A 316 1.40 17.58 21.18
CA CYS A 316 2.15 17.21 19.98
C CYS A 316 3.35 18.14 19.76
N ALA A 317 4.33 17.67 18.99
CA ALA A 317 5.37 18.51 18.42
C ALA A 317 5.49 18.30 16.90
N VAL A 318 5.90 19.36 16.19
CA VAL A 318 6.20 19.32 14.77
C VAL A 318 7.63 19.85 14.56
N VAL A 319 8.49 19.06 13.94
CA VAL A 319 9.89 19.45 13.67
C VAL A 319 9.97 19.95 12.23
N GLY A 320 10.22 21.24 12.05
CA GLY A 320 10.13 21.96 10.77
C GLY A 320 8.76 22.66 10.64
N GLY A 321 8.77 23.99 10.49
CA GLY A 321 7.59 24.87 10.39
C GLY A 321 7.38 25.47 8.99
N GLY A 322 7.97 24.84 7.97
CA GLY A 322 7.76 25.14 6.55
C GLY A 322 6.32 24.90 6.07
N LEU A 323 6.14 24.73 4.76
CA LEU A 323 4.80 24.59 4.17
C LEU A 323 4.02 23.40 4.76
N MET A 324 4.65 22.22 4.86
CA MET A 324 4.03 21.02 5.40
C MET A 324 3.82 21.12 6.91
N GLY A 325 4.89 21.40 7.65
CA GLY A 325 4.86 21.46 9.11
C GLY A 325 3.87 22.48 9.68
N SER A 326 3.79 23.68 9.09
CA SER A 326 2.78 24.67 9.49
C SER A 326 1.35 24.19 9.26
N GLY A 327 1.09 23.46 8.17
CA GLY A 327 -0.23 22.87 7.90
C GLY A 327 -0.58 21.70 8.84
N ILE A 328 0.41 20.89 9.21
CA ILE A 328 0.26 19.82 10.20
C ILE A 328 -0.06 20.43 11.57
N ALA A 329 0.73 21.40 12.03
CA ALA A 329 0.49 22.13 13.28
C ALA A 329 -0.90 22.77 13.31
N THR A 330 -1.31 23.44 12.22
CA THR A 330 -2.65 24.02 12.08
C THR A 330 -3.76 22.98 12.28
N SER A 331 -3.62 21.80 11.66
CA SER A 331 -4.63 20.73 11.73
C SER A 331 -4.80 20.20 13.16
N ILE A 332 -3.69 20.07 13.90
CA ILE A 332 -3.69 19.60 15.29
C ILE A 332 -4.24 20.67 16.23
N LEU A 333 -3.81 21.93 16.07
CA LEU A 333 -4.28 23.06 16.90
C LEU A 333 -5.78 23.30 16.75
N ALA A 334 -6.34 23.14 15.55
CA ALA A 334 -7.78 23.25 15.31
C ALA A 334 -8.61 22.20 16.09
N CYS A 335 -7.98 21.12 16.54
CA CYS A 335 -8.61 20.11 17.40
C CYS A 335 -8.54 20.46 18.90
N GLY A 336 -7.89 21.56 19.27
CA GLY A 336 -7.67 21.97 20.66
C GLY A 336 -6.48 21.28 21.34
N ILE A 337 -5.57 20.66 20.57
CA ILE A 337 -4.39 19.96 21.10
C ILE A 337 -3.19 20.91 21.06
N PRO A 338 -2.49 21.15 22.18
CA PRO A 338 -1.25 21.94 22.23
C PRO A 338 -0.17 21.44 21.28
N VAL A 339 0.52 22.37 20.60
CA VAL A 339 1.58 22.05 19.62
C VAL A 339 2.84 22.87 19.90
N VAL A 340 3.98 22.18 19.95
CA VAL A 340 5.31 22.78 19.89
C VAL A 340 5.87 22.66 18.48
N VAL A 341 6.26 23.76 17.86
CA VAL A 341 6.92 23.77 16.54
C VAL A 341 8.38 24.11 16.72
N LYS A 342 9.27 23.24 16.23
CA LYS A 342 10.72 23.48 16.24
C LYS A 342 11.21 23.92 14.87
N GLU A 343 11.94 25.01 14.82
CA GLU A 343 12.62 25.53 13.62
C GLU A 343 14.14 25.57 13.78
N VAL A 344 14.85 25.87 12.70
CA VAL A 344 16.32 25.95 12.71
C VAL A 344 16.85 27.26 13.29
N ASP A 345 16.12 28.36 13.12
CA ASP A 345 16.47 29.68 13.65
C ASP A 345 15.23 30.55 13.86
N GLU A 346 15.43 31.73 14.45
CA GLU A 346 14.38 32.69 14.79
C GLU A 346 13.64 33.27 13.56
N GLN A 347 14.33 33.38 12.42
CA GLN A 347 13.70 33.87 11.18
C GLN A 347 12.66 32.86 10.68
N PHE A 348 13.02 31.58 10.61
CA PHE A 348 12.10 30.52 10.22
C PHE A 348 11.01 30.30 11.29
N ALA A 349 11.33 30.42 12.58
CA ALA A 349 10.36 30.35 13.67
C ALA A 349 9.27 31.42 13.55
N LYS A 350 9.65 32.68 13.29
CA LYS A 350 8.70 33.79 13.07
C LYS A 350 7.83 33.55 11.82
N ALA A 351 8.43 33.06 10.75
CA ALA A 351 7.72 32.73 9.51
C ALA A 351 6.71 31.58 9.72
N ALA A 352 7.09 30.55 10.46
CA ALA A 352 6.22 29.42 10.82
C ALA A 352 5.01 29.89 11.63
N ARG A 353 5.23 30.69 12.69
CA ARG A 353 4.15 31.28 13.51
C ARG A 353 3.16 32.06 12.65
N THR A 354 3.68 32.96 11.80
CA THR A 354 2.86 33.81 10.92
C THR A 354 1.99 32.96 9.99
N ARG A 355 2.56 31.91 9.40
CA ARG A 355 1.84 31.01 8.49
C ARG A 355 0.76 30.21 9.21
N ILE A 356 1.05 29.68 10.40
CA ILE A 356 0.08 28.94 11.22
C ILE A 356 -1.10 29.83 11.61
N GLU A 357 -0.83 31.04 12.10
CA GLU A 357 -1.88 31.99 12.49
C GLU A 357 -2.76 32.41 11.30
N ALA A 358 -2.16 32.61 10.13
CA ALA A 358 -2.91 32.89 8.90
C ALA A 358 -3.81 31.72 8.49
N ASN A 359 -3.33 30.47 8.62
CA ASN A 359 -4.14 29.29 8.33
C ASN A 359 -5.31 29.14 9.31
N LEU A 360 -5.08 29.38 10.61
CA LEU A 360 -6.14 29.34 11.64
C LEU A 360 -7.19 30.43 11.41
N GLU A 361 -6.78 31.64 11.02
CA GLU A 361 -7.70 32.71 10.66
C GLU A 361 -8.55 32.35 9.43
N SER A 362 -7.96 31.65 8.45
CA SER A 362 -8.67 31.10 7.30
C SER A 362 -9.74 30.07 7.70
N PHE A 363 -9.47 29.21 8.69
CA PHE A 363 -10.47 28.29 9.24
C PHE A 363 -11.64 29.02 9.90
N ARG A 364 -11.36 30.10 10.65
CA ARG A 364 -12.40 30.95 11.23
C ARG A 364 -13.27 31.61 10.15
N LYS A 365 -12.65 32.21 9.12
CA LYS A 365 -13.37 32.85 7.99
C LYS A 365 -14.28 31.87 7.23
N ARG A 366 -13.93 30.57 7.23
CA ARG A 366 -14.74 29.49 6.64
C ARG A 366 -15.72 28.84 7.64
N SER A 367 -15.94 29.48 8.80
CA SER A 367 -16.81 29.01 9.88
C SER A 367 -16.48 27.59 10.40
N LYS A 368 -15.23 27.15 10.23
CA LYS A 368 -14.73 25.85 10.76
C LYS A 368 -14.22 25.96 12.19
N LEU A 369 -14.01 27.18 12.70
CA LEU A 369 -13.46 27.47 14.02
C LEU A 369 -14.19 28.68 14.62
N SER A 370 -14.59 28.61 15.89
CA SER A 370 -15.15 29.76 16.60
C SER A 370 -14.05 30.77 16.95
N GLN A 371 -14.43 32.01 17.28
CA GLN A 371 -13.46 33.02 17.73
C GLN A 371 -12.74 32.59 19.02
N GLU A 372 -13.46 31.97 19.94
CA GLU A 372 -12.90 31.41 21.18
C GLU A 372 -11.90 30.28 20.89
N ALA A 373 -12.26 29.35 19.98
CA ALA A 373 -11.37 28.26 19.59
C ALA A 373 -10.12 28.76 18.84
N LEU A 374 -10.24 29.82 18.04
CA LEU A 374 -9.09 30.50 17.42
C LEU A 374 -8.13 31.08 18.47
N ASN A 375 -8.66 31.82 19.45
CA ASN A 375 -7.86 32.43 20.51
C ASN A 375 -7.15 31.34 21.35
N ASN A 376 -7.87 30.26 21.66
CA ASN A 376 -7.27 29.12 22.36
C ASN A 376 -6.17 28.44 21.53
N ALA A 377 -6.39 28.21 20.23
CA ALA A 377 -5.39 27.64 19.32
C ALA A 377 -4.10 28.48 19.27
N LYS A 378 -4.21 29.82 19.24
CA LYS A 378 -3.05 30.72 19.30
C LYS A 378 -2.32 30.63 20.64
N ARG A 379 -3.05 30.52 21.75
CA ARG A 379 -2.49 30.40 23.12
C ARG A 379 -1.71 29.11 23.33
N ILE A 380 -2.17 28.00 22.75
CA ILE A 380 -1.56 26.67 22.91
C ILE A 380 -0.51 26.33 21.83
N LEU A 381 -0.14 27.31 20.98
CA LEU A 381 0.95 27.22 20.02
C LEU A 381 2.26 27.76 20.63
N THR A 382 3.25 26.89 20.72
CA THR A 382 4.63 27.26 21.05
C THR A 382 5.52 27.09 19.82
N VAL A 383 6.42 28.05 19.58
CA VAL A 383 7.44 27.95 18.53
C VAL A 383 8.81 28.18 19.17
N THR A 384 9.80 27.36 18.82
CA THR A 384 11.15 27.40 19.42
C THR A 384 12.22 26.98 18.39
N THR A 385 13.47 27.36 18.63
CA THR A 385 14.64 26.90 17.86
C THR A 385 15.34 25.71 18.51
N GLU A 386 15.07 25.45 19.79
CA GLU A 386 15.83 24.51 20.61
C GLU A 386 15.09 23.18 20.80
N PHE A 387 15.87 22.10 20.89
CA PHE A 387 15.40 20.81 21.42
C PHE A 387 15.56 20.82 22.95
N ASP A 388 14.58 21.41 23.64
CA ASP A 388 14.64 21.66 25.09
C ASP A 388 13.55 20.90 25.88
N ASP A 389 13.39 21.27 27.16
CA ASP A 389 12.47 20.61 28.09
C ASP A 389 10.99 20.62 27.64
N LYS A 390 10.61 21.47 26.68
CA LYS A 390 9.25 21.52 26.12
C LYS A 390 8.86 20.24 25.38
N PHE A 391 9.84 19.40 25.02
CA PHE A 391 9.65 18.12 24.33
C PHE A 391 9.44 16.93 25.28
N ARG A 392 9.79 17.06 26.57
CA ARG A 392 9.81 15.91 27.51
C ARG A 392 8.43 15.30 27.75
N ASP A 393 7.37 16.10 27.73
CA ASP A 393 5.98 15.70 28.00
C ASP A 393 5.16 15.40 26.73
N VAL A 394 5.73 15.56 25.53
CA VAL A 394 5.07 15.38 24.24
C VAL A 394 4.67 13.91 24.02
N ASP A 395 3.44 13.66 23.57
CA ASP A 395 2.92 12.32 23.25
C ASP A 395 3.21 11.88 21.81
N LEU A 396 3.31 12.83 20.88
CA LEU A 396 3.53 12.58 19.46
C LEU A 396 4.41 13.67 18.84
N VAL A 397 5.50 13.26 18.19
CA VAL A 397 6.31 14.14 17.35
C VAL A 397 6.08 13.79 15.88
N ILE A 398 5.88 14.79 15.03
CA ILE A 398 5.82 14.64 13.57
C ILE A 398 6.96 15.45 12.95
N GLU A 399 7.94 14.75 12.39
CA GLU A 399 9.06 15.33 11.67
C GLU A 399 8.65 15.74 10.25
N ALA A 400 8.90 16.99 9.87
CA ALA A 400 8.53 17.60 8.59
C ALA A 400 9.64 18.53 8.05
N ALA A 401 10.90 18.15 8.27
CA ALA A 401 12.09 18.78 7.70
C ALA A 401 12.30 18.35 6.24
N ILE A 402 13.34 18.92 5.61
CA ILE A 402 13.71 18.63 4.22
C ILE A 402 14.00 17.13 4.00
N GLU A 403 13.88 16.69 2.76
CA GLU A 403 14.00 15.28 2.36
C GLU A 403 15.46 14.81 2.29
N ASP A 404 16.13 14.79 3.44
CA ASP A 404 17.51 14.32 3.62
C ASP A 404 17.56 13.23 4.71
N VAL A 405 18.14 12.06 4.36
CA VAL A 405 18.18 10.89 5.25
C VAL A 405 19.01 11.17 6.50
N ARG A 406 20.17 11.82 6.37
CA ARG A 406 21.09 12.05 7.51
C ARG A 406 20.48 13.02 8.50
N LEU A 407 19.93 14.13 8.01
CA LEU A 407 19.24 15.10 8.85
C LEU A 407 18.08 14.46 9.63
N LYS A 408 17.26 13.64 8.96
CA LYS A 408 16.15 12.93 9.63
C LYS A 408 16.66 11.94 10.68
N GLN A 409 17.76 11.24 10.41
CA GLN A 409 18.40 10.37 11.40
C GLN A 409 18.91 11.17 12.61
N GLU A 410 19.56 12.32 12.41
CA GLU A 410 20.03 13.20 13.49
C GLU A 410 18.87 13.71 14.36
N ILE A 411 17.76 14.10 13.73
CA ILE A 411 16.53 14.52 14.42
C ILE A 411 15.98 13.35 15.26
N PHE A 412 15.83 12.15 14.69
CA PHE A 412 15.29 10.99 15.41
C PHE A 412 16.22 10.50 16.53
N ALA A 413 17.54 10.57 16.36
CA ALA A 413 18.51 10.26 17.40
C ALA A 413 18.42 11.24 18.58
N THR A 414 18.20 12.52 18.29
CA THR A 414 18.01 13.57 19.32
C THR A 414 16.70 13.35 20.05
N LEU A 415 15.59 13.20 19.32
CA LEU A 415 14.26 12.97 19.88
C LEU A 415 14.22 11.71 20.74
N GLY A 416 14.81 10.61 20.28
CA GLY A 416 14.84 9.33 20.99
C GLY A 416 15.47 9.39 22.39
N LYS A 417 16.27 10.42 22.68
CA LYS A 417 16.86 10.68 24.01
C LYS A 417 16.05 11.69 24.83
N LEU A 418 15.37 12.63 24.18
CA LEU A 418 14.73 13.79 24.81
C LEU A 418 13.28 13.53 25.23
N VAL A 419 12.51 12.82 24.40
CA VAL A 419 11.07 12.61 24.66
C VAL A 419 10.83 11.49 25.67
N LYS A 420 9.66 11.48 26.30
CA LYS A 420 9.25 10.41 27.21
C LYS A 420 9.18 9.03 26.53
N PRO A 421 9.34 7.92 27.29
CA PRO A 421 9.44 6.57 26.73
C PRO A 421 8.26 6.12 25.87
N ASP A 422 7.05 6.62 26.10
CA ASP A 422 5.85 6.21 25.36
C ASP A 422 5.47 7.19 24.22
N CYS A 423 6.31 8.19 23.94
CA CYS A 423 6.11 9.14 22.85
C CYS A 423 6.22 8.47 21.48
N ILE A 424 5.26 8.76 20.60
CA ILE A 424 5.24 8.31 19.20
C ILE A 424 6.17 9.20 18.37
N LEU A 425 7.05 8.58 17.58
CA LEU A 425 7.97 9.27 16.68
C LEU A 425 7.54 9.05 15.23
N ALA A 426 6.91 10.06 14.64
CA ALA A 426 6.42 10.01 13.27
C ALA A 426 7.25 10.87 12.31
N THR A 427 7.37 10.45 11.05
CA THR A 427 7.95 11.27 9.96
C THR A 427 6.92 11.52 8.86
N ASN A 428 6.93 12.72 8.29
CA ASN A 428 6.14 13.14 7.12
C ASN A 428 6.91 12.98 5.80
N THR A 429 8.02 12.23 5.77
CA THR A 429 8.74 11.92 4.52
C THR A 429 7.81 11.36 3.45
N SER A 430 8.10 11.63 2.17
CA SER A 430 7.25 11.25 1.04
C SER A 430 7.89 10.17 0.15
N SER A 431 9.19 9.93 0.32
CA SER A 431 9.99 9.07 -0.55
C SER A 431 11.07 8.26 0.15
N ILE A 432 11.46 8.62 1.38
CA ILE A 432 12.51 7.92 2.13
C ILE A 432 11.94 6.66 2.78
N ASP A 433 12.68 5.57 2.67
CA ASP A 433 12.44 4.34 3.42
C ASP A 433 12.55 4.61 4.93
N ILE A 434 11.44 4.46 5.65
CA ILE A 434 11.34 4.79 7.08
C ILE A 434 12.25 3.89 7.92
N ASP A 435 12.55 2.66 7.48
CA ASP A 435 13.46 1.77 8.19
C ASP A 435 14.88 2.38 8.29
N LEU A 436 15.31 3.19 7.31
CA LEU A 436 16.57 3.92 7.37
C LEU A 436 16.57 4.98 8.49
N ILE A 437 15.48 5.73 8.64
CA ILE A 437 15.33 6.75 9.70
C ILE A 437 15.27 6.06 11.07
N ALA A 438 14.53 4.95 11.16
CA ALA A 438 14.35 4.17 12.38
C ALA A 438 15.67 3.62 12.96
N THR A 439 16.70 3.40 12.14
CA THR A 439 18.02 2.95 12.62
C THR A 439 18.70 3.91 13.60
N ALA A 440 18.35 5.20 13.56
CA ALA A 440 18.94 6.22 14.42
C ALA A 440 18.34 6.27 15.83
N CYS A 441 17.23 5.56 16.08
CA CYS A 441 16.55 5.52 17.37
C CYS A 441 16.15 4.08 17.76
N PRO A 442 17.11 3.14 17.89
CA PRO A 442 16.86 1.70 17.97
C PRO A 442 15.89 1.30 19.09
N LYS A 443 16.00 1.91 20.27
CA LYS A 443 15.09 1.65 21.39
C LYS A 443 13.63 1.98 21.06
N ALA A 444 13.38 3.12 20.41
CA ALA A 444 12.03 3.51 20.00
C ALA A 444 11.47 2.58 18.90
N THR A 445 12.35 2.11 18.01
CA THR A 445 12.01 1.16 16.96
C THR A 445 11.66 -0.22 17.54
N GLU A 446 12.44 -0.72 18.50
CA GLU A 446 12.20 -1.99 19.20
C GLU A 446 10.88 -1.96 19.99
N GLU A 447 10.59 -0.85 20.67
CA GLU A 447 9.33 -0.61 21.37
C GLU A 447 8.13 -0.33 20.43
N GLY A 448 8.37 -0.31 19.11
CA GLY A 448 7.33 -0.14 18.09
C GLY A 448 6.70 1.25 18.04
N ARG A 449 7.47 2.29 18.37
CA ARG A 449 7.02 3.70 18.46
C ARG A 449 7.25 4.54 17.20
N VAL A 450 7.99 3.99 16.23
CA VAL A 450 8.34 4.68 14.97
C VAL A 450 7.31 4.37 13.87
N VAL A 451 6.89 5.40 13.14
CA VAL A 451 5.84 5.32 12.11
C VAL A 451 5.98 6.45 11.08
N GLY A 452 5.38 6.31 9.90
CA GLY A 452 5.15 7.44 9.00
C GLY A 452 3.77 8.06 9.19
N ALA A 453 3.70 9.37 9.23
CA ALA A 453 2.46 10.14 9.16
C ALA A 453 2.57 11.08 7.96
N HIS A 454 2.30 10.54 6.77
CA HIS A 454 2.48 11.24 5.50
C HIS A 454 1.21 12.04 5.14
N PHE A 455 1.31 13.36 5.29
CA PHE A 455 0.30 14.34 4.91
C PHE A 455 0.54 14.80 3.47
N PHE A 456 -0.53 15.23 2.80
CA PHE A 456 -0.48 15.77 1.44
C PHE A 456 -0.58 17.30 1.45
N SER A 457 0.24 17.97 0.63
CA SER A 457 0.25 19.44 0.57
C SER A 457 -0.96 20.00 -0.18
N PRO A 458 -1.61 21.08 0.31
CA PRO A 458 -1.42 21.71 1.62
C PRO A 458 -2.03 20.88 2.77
N ALA A 459 -1.25 20.59 3.82
CA ALA A 459 -1.60 19.62 4.86
C ALA A 459 -2.87 19.94 5.66
N HIS A 460 -3.26 21.21 5.79
CA HIS A 460 -4.50 21.61 6.48
C HIS A 460 -5.75 21.61 5.58
N ILE A 461 -5.58 21.35 4.29
CA ILE A 461 -6.67 21.30 3.29
C ILE A 461 -6.90 19.87 2.82
N MET A 462 -5.83 19.16 2.47
CA MET A 462 -5.91 17.80 1.95
C MET A 462 -6.41 16.84 3.03
N GLN A 463 -7.34 15.96 2.61
CA GLN A 463 -8.05 15.06 3.52
C GLN A 463 -7.31 13.76 3.79
N LEU A 464 -6.47 13.30 2.86
CA LEU A 464 -5.76 12.03 3.02
C LEU A 464 -4.63 12.12 4.05
N LEU A 465 -4.47 11.06 4.84
CA LEU A 465 -3.32 10.83 5.71
C LEU A 465 -2.87 9.38 5.52
N GLU A 466 -1.65 9.18 5.00
CA GLU A 466 -1.03 7.86 4.95
C GLU A 466 -0.31 7.57 6.28
N ILE A 467 -0.79 6.56 7.00
CA ILE A 467 -0.13 6.02 8.19
C ILE A 467 0.75 4.87 7.72
N VAL A 468 2.04 5.13 7.60
CA VAL A 468 3.01 4.19 7.03
C VAL A 468 3.62 3.35 8.15
N ARG A 469 3.28 2.06 8.20
CA ARG A 469 3.84 1.12 9.18
C ARG A 469 5.16 0.54 8.68
N ILE A 470 6.16 0.52 9.56
CA ILE A 470 7.29 -0.40 9.43
C ILE A 470 6.92 -1.72 10.12
N ASN A 471 7.73 -2.77 9.94
CA ASN A 471 7.44 -4.09 10.50
C ASN A 471 7.33 -4.10 12.03
N ARG A 472 7.94 -3.13 12.71
CA ARG A 472 7.92 -2.99 14.18
C ARG A 472 6.84 -2.07 14.71
N THR A 473 6.17 -1.28 13.87
CA THR A 473 5.17 -0.31 14.36
C THR A 473 4.06 -1.03 15.11
N SER A 474 3.83 -0.63 16.37
CA SER A 474 2.83 -1.26 17.22
C SER A 474 1.40 -0.92 16.81
N ALA A 475 0.47 -1.84 17.12
CA ALA A 475 -0.96 -1.66 16.93
C ALA A 475 -1.51 -0.39 17.59
N ARG A 476 -1.02 -0.09 18.81
CA ARG A 476 -1.35 1.12 19.57
C ARG A 476 -1.07 2.37 18.75
N VAL A 477 0.14 2.49 18.20
CA VAL A 477 0.58 3.68 17.44
C VAL A 477 -0.31 3.88 16.21
N ILE A 478 -0.60 2.80 15.47
CA ILE A 478 -1.48 2.86 14.30
C ILE A 478 -2.86 3.38 14.69
N GLN A 479 -3.45 2.86 15.77
CA GLN A 479 -4.80 3.25 16.20
C GLN A 479 -4.87 4.66 16.78
N ASP A 480 -3.85 5.08 17.54
CA ASP A 480 -3.74 6.44 18.05
C ASP A 480 -3.68 7.44 16.87
N LEU A 481 -2.92 7.14 15.82
CA LEU A 481 -2.86 7.96 14.60
C LEU A 481 -4.14 7.91 13.76
N VAL A 482 -4.81 6.76 13.63
CA VAL A 482 -6.13 6.67 12.98
C VAL A 482 -7.15 7.55 13.73
N THR A 483 -7.12 7.52 15.06
CA THR A 483 -7.99 8.32 15.91
C THR A 483 -7.71 9.82 15.76
N LEU A 484 -6.43 10.20 15.78
CA LEU A 484 -6.01 11.58 15.53
C LEU A 484 -6.40 12.05 14.13
N GLY A 485 -6.17 11.24 13.09
CA GLY A 485 -6.56 11.52 11.71
C GLY A 485 -8.05 11.85 11.61
N LYS A 486 -8.91 10.98 12.15
CA LYS A 486 -10.36 11.22 12.21
C LYS A 486 -10.71 12.50 12.96
N LYS A 487 -10.06 12.77 14.10
CA LYS A 487 -10.29 13.98 14.90
C LYS A 487 -9.94 15.26 14.13
N MET A 488 -8.91 15.22 13.29
CA MET A 488 -8.53 16.30 12.37
C MET A 488 -9.45 16.44 11.15
N GLY A 489 -10.47 15.59 11.00
CA GLY A 489 -11.31 15.55 9.80
C GLY A 489 -10.57 15.00 8.56
N LYS A 490 -9.53 14.20 8.78
CA LYS A 490 -8.79 13.48 7.74
C LYS A 490 -9.33 12.06 7.57
N THR A 491 -9.02 11.48 6.42
CA THR A 491 -9.26 10.08 6.07
C THR A 491 -7.92 9.34 6.19
N PRO A 492 -7.66 8.65 7.32
CA PRO A 492 -6.45 7.87 7.47
C PRO A 492 -6.52 6.57 6.66
N ILE A 493 -5.47 6.26 5.91
CA ILE A 493 -5.24 4.95 5.32
C ILE A 493 -3.95 4.35 5.90
N VAL A 494 -3.97 3.07 6.25
CA VAL A 494 -2.78 2.39 6.79
C VAL A 494 -2.09 1.62 5.68
N VAL A 495 -0.81 1.94 5.45
CA VAL A 495 -0.01 1.40 4.35
C VAL A 495 1.34 0.88 4.84
N GLY A 496 1.93 -0.07 4.13
CA GLY A 496 3.27 -0.58 4.40
C GLY A 496 4.37 0.39 3.95
N ASN A 497 5.54 0.26 4.55
CA ASN A 497 6.73 1.02 4.18
C ASN A 497 7.33 0.52 2.86
N CYS A 498 7.36 1.41 1.86
CA CYS A 498 8.11 1.25 0.61
C CYS A 498 8.35 2.63 -0.01
N VAL A 499 9.24 2.72 -1.00
CA VAL A 499 9.50 3.97 -1.73
C VAL A 499 8.20 4.52 -2.35
N GLY A 500 7.74 5.67 -1.87
CA GLY A 500 6.50 6.31 -2.34
C GLY A 500 5.20 5.71 -1.79
N PHE A 501 5.26 4.80 -0.82
CA PHE A 501 4.11 4.21 -0.11
C PHE A 501 3.01 3.69 -1.04
N ALA A 502 1.73 4.07 -0.85
CA ALA A 502 0.67 3.68 -1.77
C ALA A 502 0.44 4.76 -2.84
N VAL A 503 0.21 6.02 -2.46
CA VAL A 503 -0.18 7.07 -3.41
C VAL A 503 0.93 7.41 -4.40
N ASN A 504 2.10 7.81 -3.93
CA ASN A 504 3.18 8.26 -4.83
C ASN A 504 3.70 7.10 -5.68
N ARG A 505 3.72 5.89 -5.12
CA ARG A 505 4.03 4.66 -5.87
C ARG A 505 2.99 4.37 -6.95
N MET A 506 1.69 4.44 -6.65
CA MET A 506 0.67 4.27 -7.70
C MET A 506 0.71 5.40 -8.73
N TYR A 507 1.16 6.60 -8.36
CA TYR A 507 1.19 7.75 -9.26
C TYR A 507 2.39 7.75 -10.23
N PHE A 508 3.53 7.16 -9.86
CA PHE A 508 4.75 7.20 -10.70
C PHE A 508 4.56 6.63 -12.13
N PRO A 509 3.78 5.55 -12.37
CA PRO A 509 3.55 5.02 -13.71
C PRO A 509 2.89 6.04 -14.62
N GLN A 510 1.87 6.78 -14.14
CA GLN A 510 1.21 7.81 -14.94
C GLN A 510 2.19 8.88 -15.41
N SER A 511 3.11 9.29 -14.53
CA SER A 511 4.16 10.24 -14.88
C SER A 511 5.08 9.67 -15.96
N ASN A 512 5.57 8.44 -15.83
CA ASN A 512 6.44 7.84 -16.84
C ASN A 512 5.72 7.61 -18.18
N VAL A 513 4.46 7.17 -18.16
CA VAL A 513 3.67 6.98 -19.37
C VAL A 513 3.47 8.31 -20.09
N SER A 514 3.31 9.42 -19.37
CA SER A 514 3.22 10.74 -20.00
C SER A 514 4.47 11.02 -20.85
N ASP A 515 5.66 10.66 -20.36
CA ASP A 515 6.89 10.78 -21.16
C ASP A 515 6.92 9.81 -22.35
N ILE A 516 6.43 8.58 -22.19
CA ILE A 516 6.28 7.61 -23.30
C ILE A 516 5.37 8.18 -24.39
N LEU A 517 4.19 8.69 -24.03
CA LEU A 517 3.21 9.22 -24.97
C LEU A 517 3.80 10.34 -25.84
N VAL A 518 4.58 11.26 -25.26
CA VAL A 518 5.16 12.38 -26.02
C VAL A 518 6.47 12.03 -26.71
N THR A 519 7.41 11.38 -26.00
CA THR A 519 8.77 11.15 -26.55
C THR A 519 8.85 9.89 -27.39
N TYR A 520 8.09 8.85 -27.08
CA TYR A 520 8.18 7.57 -27.78
C TYR A 520 7.09 7.40 -28.84
N LEU A 521 5.87 7.86 -28.56
CA LEU A 521 4.74 7.79 -29.51
C LEU A 521 4.50 9.10 -30.27
N GLY A 522 5.17 10.19 -29.90
CA GLY A 522 5.09 11.47 -30.63
C GLY A 522 3.77 12.23 -30.46
N LEU A 523 3.02 11.98 -29.38
CA LEU A 523 1.75 12.66 -29.13
C LEU A 523 1.96 14.09 -28.63
N CYS A 524 0.96 14.93 -28.88
CA CYS A 524 0.94 16.31 -28.41
C CYS A 524 0.62 16.37 -26.89
N PRO A 525 1.47 16.99 -26.05
CA PRO A 525 1.22 17.10 -24.60
C PRO A 525 -0.09 17.83 -24.28
N TYR A 526 -0.47 18.82 -25.10
CA TYR A 526 -1.71 19.58 -24.91
C TYR A 526 -2.97 18.75 -25.17
N ARG A 527 -2.92 17.79 -26.12
CA ARG A 527 -4.00 16.83 -26.35
C ARG A 527 -4.12 15.87 -25.17
N ILE A 528 -3.00 15.37 -24.66
CA ILE A 528 -2.99 14.47 -23.50
C ILE A 528 -3.61 15.15 -22.28
N ASP A 529 -3.21 16.40 -22.00
CA ASP A 529 -3.78 17.17 -20.89
C ASP A 529 -5.28 17.42 -21.05
N GLN A 530 -5.72 17.76 -22.28
CA GLN A 530 -7.14 17.95 -22.57
C GLN A 530 -7.93 16.66 -22.33
N VAL A 531 -7.48 15.53 -22.87
CA VAL A 531 -8.15 14.23 -22.74
C VAL A 531 -8.21 13.79 -21.27
N ALA A 532 -7.12 13.97 -20.52
CA ALA A 532 -7.06 13.69 -19.08
C ALA A 532 -8.08 14.55 -18.28
N GLU A 533 -8.20 15.83 -18.59
CA GLU A 533 -9.16 16.74 -17.95
C GLU A 533 -10.61 16.45 -18.35
N GLU A 534 -10.86 16.09 -19.60
CA GLU A 534 -12.18 15.67 -20.10
C GLU A 534 -12.64 14.35 -19.49
N PHE A 535 -11.70 13.43 -19.24
CA PHE A 535 -11.98 12.22 -18.47
C PHE A 535 -12.41 12.53 -17.03
N GLY A 536 -11.93 13.63 -16.44
CA GLY A 536 -12.33 14.11 -15.13
C GLY A 536 -11.18 14.32 -14.14
N LEU A 537 -9.92 14.23 -14.57
CA LEU A 537 -8.79 14.61 -13.72
C LEU A 537 -8.78 16.14 -13.51
N PRO A 538 -8.40 16.64 -12.32
CA PRO A 538 -8.43 18.06 -12.02
C PRO A 538 -7.45 18.88 -12.88
N MET A 539 -6.39 18.23 -13.35
CA MET A 539 -5.34 18.81 -14.16
C MET A 539 -4.67 17.71 -14.99
N GLY A 540 -4.36 18.02 -16.24
CA GLY A 540 -3.57 17.12 -17.08
C GLY A 540 -2.14 16.89 -16.56
N PRO A 541 -1.49 15.77 -16.90
CA PRO A 541 -0.18 15.42 -16.38
C PRO A 541 0.92 16.47 -16.64
N PHE A 542 0.88 17.21 -17.75
CA PHE A 542 1.90 18.21 -18.08
C PHE A 542 1.68 19.54 -17.33
N LYS A 543 0.45 20.03 -17.24
CA LYS A 543 0.10 21.15 -16.34
C LYS A 543 0.44 20.82 -14.88
N LEU A 544 0.20 19.58 -14.44
CA LEU A 544 0.53 19.17 -13.07
C LEU A 544 2.04 19.15 -12.84
N ARG A 545 2.83 18.68 -13.81
CA ARG A 545 4.30 18.79 -13.77
C ARG A 545 4.78 20.25 -13.71
N ASP A 546 4.16 21.16 -14.47
CA ASP A 546 4.48 22.59 -14.40
C ASP A 546 4.19 23.17 -13.01
N LEU A 547 3.07 22.78 -12.39
CA LEU A 547 2.68 23.22 -11.05
C LEU A 547 3.64 22.68 -9.97
N VAL A 548 4.00 21.40 -10.04
CA VAL A 548 4.92 20.76 -9.09
C VAL A 548 6.35 21.27 -9.24
N GLY A 549 6.79 21.46 -10.49
CA GLY A 549 8.15 21.86 -10.85
C GLY A 549 9.00 20.68 -11.33
N PHE A 550 9.83 20.95 -12.33
CA PHE A 550 10.60 19.90 -13.02
C PHE A 550 11.76 19.36 -12.19
N ASP A 551 12.39 20.21 -11.37
CA ASP A 551 13.45 19.82 -10.44
C ASP A 551 12.97 18.80 -9.41
N VAL A 552 11.78 19.03 -8.82
CA VAL A 552 11.14 18.07 -7.91
C VAL A 552 10.80 16.79 -8.66
N SER A 553 10.23 16.90 -9.86
CA SER A 553 9.87 15.75 -10.69
C SER A 553 11.08 14.88 -11.06
N VAL A 554 12.21 15.49 -11.40
CA VAL A 554 13.47 14.78 -11.72
C VAL A 554 14.08 14.14 -10.46
N ALA A 555 14.07 14.83 -9.32
CA ALA A 555 14.59 14.28 -8.07
C ALA A 555 13.80 13.04 -7.62
N VAL A 556 12.46 13.14 -7.57
CA VAL A 556 11.57 12.02 -7.20
C VAL A 556 11.64 10.89 -8.25
N GLY A 557 11.69 11.25 -9.54
CA GLY A 557 11.87 10.29 -10.63
C GLY A 557 13.14 9.45 -10.49
N GLY A 558 14.25 10.05 -10.05
CA GLY A 558 15.50 9.34 -9.78
C GLY A 558 15.40 8.31 -8.64
N VAL A 559 14.61 8.60 -7.60
CA VAL A 559 14.36 7.63 -6.51
C VAL A 559 13.53 6.45 -7.02
N ALA A 560 12.47 6.71 -7.79
CA ALA A 560 11.66 5.66 -8.39
C ALA A 560 12.45 4.82 -9.39
N GLU A 561 13.37 5.42 -10.15
CA GLU A 561 14.25 4.75 -11.10
C GLU A 561 15.17 3.72 -10.42
N VAL A 562 15.64 4.01 -9.21
CA VAL A 562 16.45 3.07 -8.43
C VAL A 562 15.57 1.97 -7.82
N ALA A 563 14.41 2.34 -7.28
CA ALA A 563 13.53 1.41 -6.56
C ALA A 563 12.78 0.43 -7.49
N TYR A 564 12.45 0.85 -8.70
CA TYR A 564 11.57 0.14 -9.65
C TYR A 564 12.21 0.02 -11.04
N ALA A 565 13.54 -0.16 -11.07
CA ALA A 565 14.37 -0.15 -12.28
C ALA A 565 13.91 -1.14 -13.38
N ASP A 566 13.21 -2.20 -13.01
CA ASP A 566 12.65 -3.22 -13.90
C ASP A 566 11.55 -2.68 -14.83
N ARG A 567 10.90 -1.57 -14.45
CA ARG A 567 9.68 -1.08 -15.11
C ARG A 567 9.62 0.43 -15.28
N VAL A 568 10.74 1.15 -15.18
CA VAL A 568 10.82 2.61 -15.37
C VAL A 568 11.23 2.96 -16.81
N PHE A 569 10.69 4.07 -17.32
CA PHE A 569 11.02 4.59 -18.64
C PHE A 569 11.87 5.87 -18.52
N ARG A 570 13.04 5.88 -19.15
CA ARG A 570 14.00 6.99 -19.05
C ARG A 570 13.80 7.99 -20.18
N SER A 571 13.69 9.26 -19.82
CA SER A 571 13.63 10.39 -20.76
C SER A 571 14.47 11.56 -20.24
N SER A 572 15.25 12.18 -21.14
CA SER A 572 16.02 13.40 -20.85
C SER A 572 15.19 14.68 -20.97
N LEU A 573 13.92 14.58 -21.38
CA LEU A 573 13.06 15.71 -21.70
C LEU A 573 13.08 16.81 -20.62
N LEU A 574 12.74 16.46 -19.38
CA LEU A 574 12.69 17.44 -18.29
C LEU A 574 14.07 18.04 -17.98
N LYS A 575 15.14 17.25 -18.05
CA LYS A 575 16.51 17.72 -17.81
C LYS A 575 16.91 18.78 -18.84
N SER A 576 16.65 18.51 -20.12
CA SER A 576 16.92 19.46 -21.21
C SER A 576 16.11 20.76 -21.09
N MET A 577 14.87 20.67 -20.62
CA MET A 577 14.02 21.85 -20.38
C MET A 577 14.55 22.69 -19.21
N ILE A 578 15.01 22.06 -18.13
CA ILE A 578 15.63 22.74 -16.98
C ILE A 578 16.90 23.49 -17.39
N GLU A 579 17.75 22.88 -18.22
CA GLU A 579 18.98 23.49 -18.76
C GLU A 579 18.71 24.77 -19.56
N LYS A 580 17.51 24.87 -20.17
CA LYS A 580 17.04 26.06 -20.89
C LYS A 580 16.17 26.98 -20.02
N GLY A 581 16.20 26.82 -18.70
CA GLY A 581 15.51 27.70 -17.75
C GLY A 581 14.01 27.44 -17.58
N ARG A 582 13.47 26.36 -18.18
CA ARG A 582 12.05 26.00 -18.04
C ARG A 582 11.88 25.03 -16.87
N LYS A 583 11.43 25.54 -15.72
CA LYS A 583 11.27 24.78 -14.47
C LYS A 583 9.80 24.64 -14.04
N GLY A 584 8.86 25.01 -14.92
CA GLY A 584 7.42 25.01 -14.65
C GLY A 584 6.88 26.39 -14.30
N GLN A 585 5.75 26.43 -13.60
CA GLN A 585 5.03 27.66 -13.27
C GLN A 585 5.88 28.65 -12.46
N LYS A 586 6.76 28.13 -11.58
CA LYS A 586 7.64 28.97 -10.74
C LYS A 586 8.69 29.77 -11.49
N SER A 587 9.05 29.35 -12.71
CA SER A 587 9.97 30.10 -13.58
C SER A 587 9.24 30.83 -14.71
N GLY A 588 7.91 30.85 -14.71
CA GLY A 588 7.09 31.43 -15.78
C GLY A 588 7.02 30.60 -17.07
N ALA A 589 7.73 29.47 -17.15
CA ALA A 589 7.79 28.63 -18.35
C ALA A 589 8.11 27.15 -18.01
N GLY A 590 7.33 26.23 -18.58
CA GLY A 590 7.43 24.78 -18.48
C GLY A 590 6.97 24.12 -19.78
N PHE A 591 6.01 23.20 -19.76
CA PHE A 591 5.27 22.81 -20.97
C PHE A 591 4.37 23.95 -21.45
N TYR A 592 3.91 24.80 -20.54
CA TYR A 592 3.15 26.01 -20.83
C TYR A 592 3.95 27.27 -20.47
N ARG A 593 3.49 28.42 -20.94
CA ARG A 593 3.92 29.74 -20.44
C ARG A 593 2.92 30.32 -19.46
N TYR A 594 3.43 31.10 -18.52
CA TYR A 594 2.67 31.77 -17.48
C TYR A 594 3.14 33.23 -17.40
N SER A 595 2.18 34.17 -17.39
CA SER A 595 2.52 35.58 -17.27
C SER A 595 2.69 35.98 -15.79
N SER A 596 3.41 37.06 -15.53
CA SER A 596 3.54 37.61 -14.16
C SER A 596 2.19 38.06 -13.57
N GLN A 597 1.22 38.37 -14.43
CA GLN A 597 -0.11 38.85 -14.06
C GLN A 597 -1.18 37.74 -14.00
N SER A 598 -0.95 36.57 -14.62
CA SER A 598 -1.93 35.49 -14.69
C SER A 598 -1.28 34.12 -14.56
N ARG A 599 -1.84 33.30 -13.68
CA ARG A 599 -1.46 31.90 -13.49
C ARG A 599 -2.08 30.95 -14.53
N GLN A 600 -2.82 31.47 -15.50
CA GLN A 600 -3.43 30.67 -16.56
C GLN A 600 -2.37 30.13 -17.54
N PRO A 601 -2.41 28.83 -17.89
CA PRO A 601 -1.44 28.22 -18.79
C PRO A 601 -1.69 28.64 -20.25
N GLN A 602 -0.66 29.17 -20.92
CA GLN A 602 -0.66 29.46 -22.36
C GLN A 602 0.17 28.41 -23.11
N LYS A 603 -0.36 27.85 -24.21
CA LYS A 603 0.35 26.84 -25.01
C LYS A 603 1.59 27.45 -25.68
N ASP A 604 2.68 26.70 -25.71
CA ASP A 604 3.96 27.10 -26.30
C ASP A 604 4.44 25.98 -27.25
N GLU A 605 3.64 25.71 -28.30
CA GLU A 605 3.78 24.53 -29.17
C GLU A 605 5.13 24.47 -29.87
N GLU A 606 5.59 25.58 -30.44
CA GLU A 606 6.81 25.63 -31.25
C GLU A 606 8.07 25.32 -30.42
N SER A 607 8.23 25.96 -29.26
CA SER A 607 9.42 25.71 -28.44
C SER A 607 9.42 24.33 -27.79
N VAL A 608 8.27 23.85 -27.31
CA VAL A 608 8.13 22.53 -26.68
C VAL A 608 8.39 21.40 -27.68
N LYS A 609 7.95 21.56 -28.94
CA LYS A 609 8.18 20.58 -30.00
C LYS A 609 9.67 20.25 -30.18
N SER A 610 10.54 21.26 -30.16
CA SER A 610 11.99 21.05 -30.30
C SER A 610 12.60 20.18 -29.18
N PHE A 611 12.15 20.35 -27.94
CA PHE A 611 12.58 19.51 -26.81
C PHE A 611 12.08 18.07 -26.95
N ILE A 612 10.82 17.90 -27.36
CA ILE A 612 10.23 16.57 -27.58
C ILE A 612 10.99 15.84 -28.70
N GLU A 613 11.25 16.49 -29.83
CA GLU A 613 11.98 15.87 -30.96
C GLU A 613 13.38 15.41 -30.58
N ALA A 614 14.12 16.23 -29.80
CA ALA A 614 15.43 15.87 -29.29
C ALA A 614 15.36 14.66 -28.34
N ALA A 615 14.45 14.68 -27.37
CA ALA A 615 14.25 13.58 -26.43
C ALA A 615 13.78 12.29 -27.14
N SER A 616 12.89 12.41 -28.14
CA SER A 616 12.42 11.30 -28.97
C SER A 616 13.54 10.61 -29.74
N LYS A 617 14.57 11.36 -30.17
CA LYS A 617 15.73 10.78 -30.86
C LYS A 617 16.56 9.94 -29.88
N GLU A 618 16.83 10.46 -28.69
CA GLU A 618 17.58 9.76 -27.64
C GLU A 618 16.85 8.50 -27.14
N VAL A 619 15.55 8.62 -26.88
CA VAL A 619 14.70 7.51 -26.45
C VAL A 619 14.73 6.39 -27.49
N ARG A 620 14.55 6.69 -28.78
CA ARG A 620 14.59 5.68 -29.85
C ARG A 620 15.93 4.97 -29.94
N GLN A 621 17.03 5.69 -29.73
CA GLN A 621 18.39 5.11 -29.70
C GLN A 621 18.65 4.24 -28.46
N THR A 622 17.95 4.52 -27.35
CA THR A 622 18.12 3.78 -26.09
C THR A 622 17.18 2.58 -26.02
N ALA A 623 15.95 2.71 -26.53
CA ALA A 623 14.95 1.65 -26.64
C ALA A 623 15.46 0.47 -27.47
N SER A 624 16.13 0.75 -28.60
CA SER A 624 16.74 -0.29 -29.44
C SER A 624 17.85 -1.07 -28.75
N LYS A 625 18.53 -0.47 -27.76
CA LYS A 625 19.55 -1.14 -26.93
C LYS A 625 18.95 -1.95 -25.77
N LEU A 626 17.64 -1.86 -25.55
CA LEU A 626 16.94 -2.53 -24.44
C LEU A 626 15.96 -3.61 -24.94
N ASP A 627 16.08 -4.04 -26.20
CA ASP A 627 15.15 -4.95 -26.90
C ASP A 627 13.68 -4.45 -26.94
N ILE A 628 13.46 -3.15 -26.78
CA ILE A 628 12.15 -2.53 -26.99
C ILE A 628 12.02 -2.27 -28.50
N ARG A 629 11.08 -2.96 -29.15
CA ARG A 629 10.85 -2.84 -30.61
C ARG A 629 10.30 -1.47 -30.95
N ALA A 630 10.33 -1.05 -32.22
CA ALA A 630 9.60 0.14 -32.62
C ALA A 630 8.09 -0.05 -32.35
N PRO A 631 7.38 0.99 -31.87
CA PRO A 631 5.95 0.91 -31.67
C PRO A 631 5.23 0.72 -33.01
N GLU A 632 4.08 0.04 -33.00
CA GLU A 632 3.33 -0.24 -34.23
C GLU A 632 2.83 1.07 -34.86
N GLN A 633 3.27 1.36 -36.09
CA GLN A 633 2.93 2.61 -36.74
C GLN A 633 1.42 2.76 -36.96
N SER A 634 0.73 1.66 -37.25
CA SER A 634 -0.73 1.57 -37.36
C SER A 634 -1.44 1.92 -36.06
N PHE A 635 -0.87 1.55 -34.90
CA PHE A 635 -1.41 1.90 -33.59
C PHE A 635 -1.29 3.41 -33.33
N ILE A 636 -0.12 4.00 -33.60
CA ILE A 636 0.13 5.44 -33.39
C ILE A 636 -0.80 6.29 -34.25
N GLN A 637 -0.95 5.94 -35.54
CA GLN A 637 -1.80 6.69 -36.47
C GLN A 637 -3.29 6.67 -36.10
N ASN A 638 -3.74 5.62 -35.41
CA ASN A 638 -5.16 5.41 -35.08
C ASN A 638 -5.49 5.62 -33.60
N ILE A 639 -4.57 6.21 -32.81
CA ILE A 639 -4.74 6.35 -31.36
C ILE A 639 -5.90 7.29 -31.00
N LYS A 640 -6.88 6.76 -30.30
CA LYS A 640 -8.09 7.47 -29.84
C LYS A 640 -7.88 8.02 -28.43
N ASP A 641 -8.75 8.92 -28.02
CA ASP A 641 -8.66 9.54 -26.69
C ASP A 641 -8.85 8.50 -25.56
N ASN A 642 -9.69 7.49 -25.78
CA ASN A 642 -9.79 6.36 -24.85
C ASN A 642 -8.51 5.52 -24.76
N ASP A 643 -7.73 5.39 -25.85
CA ASP A 643 -6.43 4.72 -25.78
C ASP A 643 -5.46 5.54 -24.89
N ILE A 644 -5.48 6.87 -25.01
CA ILE A 644 -4.65 7.75 -24.15
C ILE A 644 -5.02 7.57 -22.68
N ILE A 645 -6.32 7.51 -22.35
CA ILE A 645 -6.78 7.24 -20.97
C ILE A 645 -6.35 5.87 -20.49
N ASP A 646 -6.55 4.81 -21.28
CA ASP A 646 -6.13 3.46 -20.90
C ASP A 646 -4.62 3.40 -20.66
N MET A 647 -3.83 4.06 -21.51
CA MET A 647 -2.38 4.13 -21.34
C MET A 647 -1.99 4.88 -20.06
N LEU A 648 -2.66 6.00 -19.73
CA LEU A 648 -2.38 6.75 -18.51
C LEU A 648 -2.78 6.01 -17.22
N ILE A 649 -3.88 5.24 -17.25
CA ILE A 649 -4.50 4.69 -16.03
C ILE A 649 -4.20 3.20 -15.82
N LEU A 650 -4.17 2.36 -16.85
CA LEU A 650 -3.97 0.91 -16.65
C LEU A 650 -2.61 0.54 -16.04
N PRO A 651 -1.50 1.24 -16.35
CA PRO A 651 -0.24 1.03 -15.63
C PRO A 651 -0.33 1.39 -14.14
N VAL A 652 -1.18 2.34 -13.76
CA VAL A 652 -1.46 2.66 -12.36
C VAL A 652 -2.28 1.56 -11.69
N VAL A 653 -3.30 1.02 -12.37
CA VAL A 653 -4.07 -0.15 -11.89
C VAL A 653 -3.13 -1.34 -11.68
N ASN A 654 -2.22 -1.55 -12.63
CA ASN A 654 -1.23 -2.62 -12.60
C ASN A 654 -0.26 -2.47 -11.42
N GLU A 655 0.19 -1.24 -11.13
CA GLU A 655 1.00 -0.97 -9.93
C GLU A 655 0.17 -1.11 -8.64
N GLY A 656 -1.11 -0.73 -8.66
CA GLY A 656 -2.05 -1.00 -7.56
C GLY A 656 -2.17 -2.50 -7.23
N MET A 657 -2.17 -3.38 -8.25
CA MET A 657 -2.12 -4.82 -8.04
C MET A 657 -0.81 -5.28 -7.38
N ARG A 658 0.34 -4.69 -7.72
CA ARG A 658 1.62 -4.96 -7.02
C ARG A 658 1.57 -4.49 -5.56
N VAL A 659 1.02 -3.31 -5.31
CA VAL A 659 0.83 -2.75 -3.95
C VAL A 659 -0.04 -3.67 -3.08
N LEU A 660 -1.07 -4.30 -3.65
CA LEU A 660 -1.90 -5.30 -2.95
C LEU A 660 -1.18 -6.62 -2.73
N GLU A 661 -0.44 -7.11 -3.74
CA GLU A 661 0.32 -8.35 -3.67
C GLU A 661 1.40 -8.31 -2.59
N GLU A 662 2.13 -7.20 -2.52
CA GLU A 662 3.20 -6.96 -1.56
C GLU A 662 2.69 -6.63 -0.15
N GLY A 663 1.38 -6.54 0.06
CA GLY A 663 0.78 -6.24 1.37
C GLY A 663 1.05 -4.82 1.86
N ILE A 664 1.37 -3.90 0.95
CA ILE A 664 1.50 -2.47 1.23
C ILE A 664 0.13 -1.88 1.53
N SER A 665 -0.91 -2.26 0.80
CA SER A 665 -2.30 -1.93 1.15
C SER A 665 -3.07 -3.19 1.55
N GLN A 666 -4.04 -3.03 2.45
CA GLN A 666 -4.90 -4.14 2.89
C GLN A 666 -5.92 -4.53 1.83
N ARG A 667 -6.48 -3.54 1.12
CA ARG A 667 -7.62 -3.72 0.21
C ARG A 667 -7.54 -2.77 -0.98
N ALA A 668 -8.18 -3.15 -2.07
CA ALA A 668 -8.34 -2.30 -3.25
C ALA A 668 -9.13 -1.03 -2.94
N SER A 669 -10.14 -1.11 -2.07
CA SER A 669 -10.93 0.05 -1.64
C SER A 669 -10.08 1.12 -0.94
N ASP A 670 -9.01 0.73 -0.23
CA ASP A 670 -8.10 1.69 0.40
C ASP A 670 -7.30 2.44 -0.67
N LEU A 671 -6.92 1.75 -1.75
CA LEU A 671 -6.25 2.36 -2.91
C LEU A 671 -7.20 3.25 -3.73
N ASP A 672 -8.47 2.90 -3.83
CA ASP A 672 -9.48 3.77 -4.45
C ASP A 672 -9.58 5.10 -3.72
N ILE A 673 -9.68 5.07 -2.39
CA ILE A 673 -9.72 6.30 -1.58
C ILE A 673 -8.39 7.06 -1.63
N ALA A 674 -7.26 6.36 -1.64
CA ALA A 674 -5.96 6.95 -1.86
C ALA A 674 -5.90 7.69 -3.21
N SER A 675 -6.45 7.09 -4.27
CA SER A 675 -6.51 7.72 -5.60
C SER A 675 -7.45 8.92 -5.65
N VAL A 676 -8.61 8.85 -5.00
CA VAL A 676 -9.59 9.95 -4.98
C VAL A 676 -9.06 11.14 -4.18
N LEU A 677 -8.52 10.91 -2.98
CA LEU A 677 -8.12 11.98 -2.06
C LEU A 677 -6.66 12.42 -2.23
N GLY A 678 -5.79 11.55 -2.75
CA GLY A 678 -4.35 11.81 -2.92
C GLY A 678 -3.97 12.18 -4.35
N MET A 679 -4.55 11.51 -5.35
CA MET A 679 -4.25 11.75 -6.77
C MET A 679 -5.31 12.63 -7.47
N GLY A 680 -6.43 12.90 -6.81
CA GLY A 680 -7.54 13.66 -7.38
C GLY A 680 -8.35 12.87 -8.41
N PHE A 681 -8.38 11.54 -8.33
CA PHE A 681 -9.21 10.73 -9.22
C PHE A 681 -10.70 11.06 -9.01
N PRO A 682 -11.53 11.17 -10.07
CA PRO A 682 -12.92 11.60 -9.94
C PRO A 682 -13.74 10.60 -9.10
N ALA A 683 -14.24 11.06 -7.95
CA ALA A 683 -15.05 10.23 -7.03
C ALA A 683 -16.32 9.65 -7.68
N TYR A 684 -16.90 10.36 -8.66
CA TYR A 684 -18.06 9.88 -9.43
C TYR A 684 -17.73 8.72 -10.40
N LYS A 685 -16.46 8.29 -10.44
CA LYS A 685 -15.98 7.06 -11.08
C LYS A 685 -15.45 6.02 -10.06
N GLY A 686 -15.58 6.26 -8.75
CA GLY A 686 -15.34 5.29 -7.68
C GLY A 686 -13.93 5.30 -7.10
N GLY A 687 -12.93 5.39 -7.96
CA GLY A 687 -11.51 5.19 -7.65
C GLY A 687 -10.86 4.36 -8.73
N ILE A 688 -9.53 4.36 -8.83
CA ILE A 688 -8.83 3.75 -9.97
C ILE A 688 -9.09 2.24 -10.10
N MET A 689 -9.09 1.50 -8.99
CA MET A 689 -9.28 0.04 -9.00
C MET A 689 -10.76 -0.27 -9.34
N PHE A 690 -11.69 0.41 -8.68
CA PHE A 690 -13.12 0.26 -8.96
C PHE A 690 -13.50 0.66 -10.39
N TRP A 691 -12.95 1.76 -10.90
CA TRP A 691 -13.17 2.22 -12.27
C TRP A 691 -12.69 1.17 -13.27
N ALA A 692 -11.49 0.62 -13.09
CA ALA A 692 -10.96 -0.40 -14.00
C ALA A 692 -11.82 -1.66 -13.99
N GLN A 693 -12.21 -2.15 -12.80
CA GLN A 693 -13.13 -3.29 -12.69
C GLN A 693 -14.47 -3.00 -13.38
N SER A 694 -15.04 -1.81 -13.18
CA SER A 694 -16.35 -1.42 -13.74
C SER A 694 -16.29 -1.22 -15.25
N GLN A 695 -15.20 -0.66 -15.77
CA GLN A 695 -15.02 -0.36 -17.19
C GLN A 695 -14.79 -1.63 -18.02
N PHE A 696 -14.06 -2.59 -17.48
CA PHE A 696 -13.66 -3.81 -18.19
C PHE A 696 -14.43 -5.06 -17.75
N GLY A 697 -15.23 -4.97 -16.68
CA GLY A 697 -16.08 -6.04 -16.17
C GLY A 697 -15.34 -7.08 -15.30
N HIS A 698 -14.19 -7.58 -15.75
CA HIS A 698 -13.37 -8.56 -15.03
C HIS A 698 -11.87 -8.39 -15.28
N SER A 699 -11.04 -8.93 -14.40
CA SER A 699 -9.57 -8.85 -14.43
C SER A 699 -8.95 -9.40 -15.72
N GLY A 700 -9.55 -10.43 -16.33
CA GLY A 700 -9.13 -10.96 -17.63
C GLY A 700 -9.22 -9.96 -18.79
N ALA A 701 -10.27 -9.13 -18.82
CA ALA A 701 -10.41 -8.09 -19.84
C ALA A 701 -9.37 -6.97 -19.67
N ILE A 702 -9.07 -6.61 -18.41
CA ILE A 702 -8.03 -5.64 -18.06
C ILE A 702 -6.66 -6.17 -18.50
N LEU A 703 -6.34 -7.43 -18.16
CA LEU A 703 -5.11 -8.09 -18.59
C LEU A 703 -4.98 -8.07 -20.12
N LYS A 704 -6.03 -8.44 -20.85
CA LYS A 704 -6.03 -8.47 -22.31
C LYS A 704 -5.76 -7.08 -22.90
N ARG A 705 -6.38 -6.03 -22.34
CA ARG A 705 -6.16 -4.65 -22.80
C ARG A 705 -4.74 -4.18 -22.51
N LEU A 706 -4.22 -4.46 -21.31
CA LEU A 706 -2.87 -4.09 -20.93
C LEU A 706 -1.80 -4.84 -21.74
N ASP A 707 -1.99 -6.13 -22.00
CA ASP A 707 -1.13 -6.93 -22.89
C ASP A 707 -1.15 -6.42 -24.34
N TYR A 708 -2.31 -5.98 -24.84
CA TYR A 708 -2.39 -5.31 -26.14
C TYR A 708 -1.53 -4.04 -26.17
N LEU A 709 -1.64 -3.16 -25.16
CA LEU A 709 -0.82 -1.95 -25.08
C LEU A 709 0.68 -2.28 -24.94
N TYR A 710 1.02 -3.31 -24.18
CA TYR A 710 2.38 -3.80 -24.04
C TYR A 710 2.98 -4.18 -25.40
N ARG A 711 2.28 -4.97 -26.20
CA ARG A 711 2.74 -5.39 -27.54
C ARG A 711 2.77 -4.23 -28.53
N ALA A 712 1.71 -3.41 -28.58
CA ALA A 712 1.60 -2.28 -29.50
C ALA A 712 2.67 -1.21 -29.27
N THR A 713 3.17 -1.10 -28.03
CA THR A 713 4.28 -0.20 -27.65
C THR A 713 5.65 -0.87 -27.71
N GLY A 714 5.78 -1.96 -28.47
CA GLY A 714 7.07 -2.61 -28.70
C GLY A 714 7.64 -3.32 -27.46
N ASN A 715 6.77 -3.83 -26.59
CA ASN A 715 7.10 -4.49 -25.32
C ASN A 715 7.69 -3.52 -24.26
N CYS A 716 7.20 -2.29 -24.22
CA CYS A 716 7.65 -1.31 -23.22
C CYS A 716 7.32 -1.80 -21.78
N PRO A 717 8.33 -1.93 -20.88
CA PRO A 717 8.15 -2.52 -19.55
C PRO A 717 7.04 -1.90 -18.69
N MET A 718 6.74 -0.62 -18.90
CA MET A 718 5.68 0.10 -18.16
C MET A 718 4.29 -0.54 -18.33
N PHE A 719 4.04 -1.13 -19.49
CA PHE A 719 2.76 -1.77 -19.81
C PHE A 719 2.78 -3.28 -19.54
N ALA A 720 3.90 -3.86 -19.08
CA ALA A 720 3.98 -5.28 -18.79
C ALA A 720 3.01 -5.64 -17.64
N PRO A 721 2.06 -6.59 -17.85
CA PRO A 721 1.14 -6.99 -16.79
C PRO A 721 1.86 -7.54 -15.55
N SER A 722 1.41 -7.14 -14.37
CA SER A 722 1.89 -7.68 -13.09
C SER A 722 1.38 -9.10 -12.89
N PHE A 723 2.14 -9.90 -12.15
CA PHE A 723 1.72 -11.25 -11.79
C PHE A 723 0.43 -11.26 -10.98
N ALA A 724 0.24 -10.29 -10.09
CA ALA A 724 -1.02 -10.11 -9.38
C ALA A 724 -2.24 -9.96 -10.32
N LEU A 725 -2.11 -9.13 -11.37
CA LEU A 725 -3.17 -8.98 -12.37
C LEU A 725 -3.36 -10.27 -13.18
N VAL A 726 -2.27 -10.93 -13.57
CA VAL A 726 -2.31 -12.21 -14.30
C VAL A 726 -3.01 -13.28 -13.47
N ARG A 727 -2.68 -13.44 -12.19
CA ARG A 727 -3.33 -14.40 -11.29
C ARG A 727 -4.81 -14.07 -11.08
N ALA A 728 -5.14 -12.79 -10.86
CA ALA A 728 -6.54 -12.37 -10.75
C ALA A 728 -7.32 -12.74 -12.01
N ALA A 729 -6.75 -12.48 -13.20
CA ALA A 729 -7.34 -12.85 -14.49
C ALA A 729 -7.53 -14.36 -14.66
N MET A 730 -6.52 -15.17 -14.29
CA MET A 730 -6.59 -16.64 -14.38
C MET A 730 -7.69 -17.23 -13.48
N LEU A 731 -7.90 -16.63 -12.30
CA LEU A 731 -8.91 -17.06 -11.34
C LEU A 731 -10.29 -16.43 -11.60
N ASN A 732 -10.40 -15.57 -12.62
CA ASN A 732 -11.54 -14.69 -12.83
C ASN A 732 -11.96 -13.93 -11.55
N ALA A 733 -10.96 -13.58 -10.73
CA ALA A 733 -11.14 -12.86 -9.48
C ALA A 733 -11.29 -11.36 -9.75
N PRO A 734 -12.05 -10.62 -8.91
CA PRO A 734 -12.05 -9.16 -8.96
C PRO A 734 -10.65 -8.60 -8.68
N LEU A 735 -10.44 -7.30 -8.95
CA LEU A 735 -9.23 -6.56 -8.56
C LEU A 735 -9.13 -6.38 -7.04
N GLU A 736 -9.08 -7.48 -6.31
CA GLU A 736 -8.80 -7.55 -4.88
C GLU A 736 -7.49 -8.29 -4.65
N ARG A 737 -7.09 -8.45 -3.38
CA ARG A 737 -5.95 -9.30 -3.04
C ARG A 737 -6.28 -10.75 -3.48
N PRO A 738 -5.54 -11.35 -4.42
CA PRO A 738 -5.90 -12.64 -4.96
C PRO A 738 -5.86 -13.73 -3.88
N PRO A 739 -6.85 -14.66 -3.83
CA PRO A 739 -6.90 -15.71 -2.83
C PRO A 739 -5.70 -16.66 -2.98
N ARG A 740 -4.98 -16.90 -1.89
CA ARG A 740 -3.88 -17.89 -1.81
C ARG A 740 -4.47 -19.30 -1.58
N PRO A 741 -3.76 -20.39 -1.96
CA PRO A 741 -4.14 -21.74 -1.57
C PRO A 741 -4.40 -21.85 -0.05
N PRO A 742 -5.23 -22.78 0.45
CA PRO A 742 -5.50 -22.93 1.88
C PRO A 742 -4.20 -23.09 2.68
N ARG A 743 -4.12 -22.48 3.87
CA ARG A 743 -2.98 -22.68 4.78
C ARG A 743 -3.00 -24.11 5.29
N TYR A 744 -1.91 -24.85 5.07
CA TYR A 744 -1.70 -26.11 5.78
C TYR A 744 -1.37 -25.74 7.23
N MET A 745 -2.17 -26.22 8.19
CA MET A 745 -2.06 -25.84 9.60
C MET A 745 -0.87 -26.49 10.32
N GLY A 746 -0.07 -27.31 9.61
CA GLY A 746 1.06 -28.04 10.17
C GLY A 746 0.63 -29.32 10.88
N GLY A 747 1.42 -30.39 10.74
CA GLY A 747 1.29 -31.60 11.55
C GLY A 747 2.38 -31.64 12.63
N ASP A 748 2.12 -32.33 13.75
CA ASP A 748 3.08 -32.49 14.86
C ASP A 748 4.39 -33.18 14.45
N ASP A 749 4.35 -33.92 13.35
CA ASP A 749 5.48 -34.62 12.75
C ASP A 749 6.23 -33.81 11.67
N ASP A 750 5.82 -32.57 11.38
CA ASP A 750 6.55 -31.72 10.42
C ASP A 750 7.98 -31.41 10.92
N VAL A 751 8.91 -31.28 9.99
CA VAL A 751 10.26 -30.77 10.29
C VAL A 751 10.28 -29.25 10.16
N VAL A 752 10.52 -28.58 11.27
CA VAL A 752 10.59 -27.12 11.35
C VAL A 752 12.02 -26.64 11.55
N ILE A 753 12.36 -25.55 10.89
CA ILE A 753 13.54 -24.76 11.19
C ILE A 753 13.12 -23.74 12.24
N VAL A 754 13.81 -23.70 13.38
CA VAL A 754 13.50 -22.77 14.48
C VAL A 754 14.50 -21.63 14.59
N SER A 755 15.70 -21.80 14.02
CA SER A 755 16.74 -20.77 14.00
C SER A 755 17.71 -20.98 12.84
N GLY A 756 18.37 -19.92 12.39
CA GLY A 756 19.26 -19.96 11.25
C GLY A 756 20.13 -18.72 11.11
N PHE A 757 21.43 -18.93 10.93
CA PHE A 757 22.43 -17.85 10.83
C PHE A 757 23.52 -18.18 9.80
N ARG A 758 24.21 -17.14 9.36
CA ARG A 758 25.36 -17.23 8.45
C ARG A 758 26.48 -16.30 8.88
N THR A 759 27.69 -16.56 8.40
CA THR A 759 28.75 -15.56 8.38
C THR A 759 28.47 -14.54 7.28
N ALA A 760 29.20 -13.42 7.30
CA ALA A 760 29.45 -12.68 6.08
C ALA A 760 30.08 -13.60 5.00
N VAL A 761 30.05 -13.21 3.74
CA VAL A 761 30.78 -13.89 2.67
C VAL A 761 32.05 -13.10 2.35
N GLY A 762 33.20 -13.73 2.61
CA GLY A 762 34.52 -13.16 2.37
C GLY A 762 35.06 -13.50 0.99
N LYS A 763 35.88 -12.62 0.40
CA LYS A 763 36.58 -12.90 -0.86
C LYS A 763 37.73 -13.87 -0.63
N ALA A 764 37.78 -14.98 -1.36
CA ALA A 764 38.89 -15.92 -1.22
C ALA A 764 40.26 -15.28 -1.54
N TYR A 765 41.29 -15.70 -0.81
CA TYR A 765 42.70 -15.29 -0.86
C TYR A 765 43.01 -13.82 -0.52
N ARG A 766 42.02 -12.95 -0.42
CA ARG A 766 42.22 -11.50 -0.22
C ARG A 766 41.22 -10.82 0.72
N GLY A 767 40.19 -11.54 1.15
CA GLY A 767 39.16 -11.07 2.05
C GLY A 767 39.47 -11.31 3.52
N GLY A 768 38.55 -10.92 4.39
CA GLY A 768 38.69 -11.02 5.85
C GLY A 768 38.78 -12.46 6.39
N PHE A 769 38.39 -13.47 5.60
CA PHE A 769 38.46 -14.89 5.98
C PHE A 769 39.65 -15.65 5.40
N LYS A 770 40.54 -14.98 4.65
CA LYS A 770 41.56 -15.66 3.84
C LYS A 770 42.53 -16.55 4.63
N ASP A 771 42.78 -16.22 5.91
CA ASP A 771 43.65 -16.98 6.81
C ASP A 771 42.86 -17.63 7.96
N THR A 772 41.52 -17.65 7.89
CA THR A 772 40.65 -18.14 8.96
C THR A 772 40.48 -19.66 8.85
N PRO A 773 40.79 -20.44 9.90
CA PRO A 773 40.47 -21.86 9.97
C PRO A 773 38.96 -22.09 9.83
N MET A 774 38.53 -23.22 9.24
CA MET A 774 37.10 -23.47 9.05
C MET A 774 36.34 -23.67 10.35
N GLU A 775 37.01 -24.18 11.38
CA GLU A 775 36.48 -24.33 12.73
C GLU A 775 36.03 -22.99 13.30
N ASP A 776 36.78 -21.93 13.04
CA ASP A 776 36.47 -20.56 13.47
C ASP A 776 35.38 -19.89 12.62
N LEU A 777 35.03 -20.47 11.46
CA LEU A 777 33.83 -20.09 10.70
C LEU A 777 32.58 -20.84 11.20
N ILE A 778 32.72 -22.12 11.57
CA ILE A 778 31.61 -22.96 12.04
C ILE A 778 31.20 -22.60 13.47
N ARG A 779 32.16 -22.55 14.39
CA ARG A 779 31.93 -22.41 15.84
C ARG A 779 31.00 -21.24 16.19
N PRO A 780 31.22 -20.00 15.70
CA PRO A 780 30.38 -18.87 16.10
C PRO A 780 28.92 -19.01 15.62
N ILE A 781 28.70 -19.69 14.49
CA ILE A 781 27.35 -19.98 14.00
C ILE A 781 26.64 -20.98 14.92
N MET A 782 27.34 -22.04 15.34
CA MET A 782 26.79 -23.02 16.27
C MET A 782 26.45 -22.39 17.63
N GLN A 783 27.36 -21.58 18.17
CA GLN A 783 27.13 -20.84 19.41
C GLN A 783 25.93 -19.92 19.30
N ARG A 784 25.81 -19.18 18.19
CA ARG A 784 24.67 -18.28 17.98
C ARG A 784 23.33 -19.02 17.88
N LEU A 785 23.29 -20.21 17.26
CA LEU A 785 22.08 -21.05 17.22
C LEU A 785 21.66 -21.50 18.63
N LEU A 786 22.62 -21.92 19.45
CA LEU A 786 22.40 -22.32 20.84
C LEU A 786 21.92 -21.14 21.69
N GLU A 787 22.54 -19.96 21.54
CA GLU A 787 22.15 -18.73 22.24
C GLU A 787 20.73 -18.27 21.88
N ASP A 788 20.38 -18.29 20.59
CA ASP A 788 19.08 -17.86 20.09
C ASP A 788 17.95 -18.78 20.56
N THR A 789 18.21 -20.08 20.61
CA THR A 789 17.18 -21.09 20.93
C THR A 789 17.16 -21.48 22.40
N LYS A 790 18.25 -21.24 23.14
CA LYS A 790 18.45 -21.67 24.53
C LYS A 790 18.26 -23.17 24.73
N ILE A 791 18.48 -23.96 23.68
CA ILE A 791 18.42 -25.41 23.76
C ILE A 791 19.64 -25.95 24.52
N ASN A 792 19.46 -27.02 25.28
CA ASN A 792 20.59 -27.71 25.89
C ASN A 792 21.41 -28.40 24.78
N PRO A 793 22.72 -28.14 24.64
CA PRO A 793 23.54 -28.76 23.60
C PRO A 793 23.50 -30.30 23.63
N LYS A 794 23.24 -30.91 24.79
CA LYS A 794 23.07 -32.37 24.94
C LYS A 794 21.85 -32.95 24.21
N ASP A 795 20.88 -32.11 23.87
CA ASP A 795 19.66 -32.53 23.16
C ASP A 795 19.88 -32.60 21.64
N ILE A 796 21.02 -32.12 21.13
CA ILE A 796 21.36 -32.23 19.71
C ILE A 796 21.80 -33.66 19.42
N GLN A 797 21.11 -34.33 18.50
CA GLN A 797 21.33 -35.75 18.20
C GLN A 797 22.15 -36.00 16.94
N ASP A 798 22.28 -35.02 16.04
CA ASP A 798 23.21 -35.07 14.90
C ASP A 798 23.60 -33.66 14.42
N VAL A 799 24.79 -33.55 13.82
CA VAL A 799 25.28 -32.35 13.13
C VAL A 799 25.71 -32.72 11.71
N VAL A 800 24.98 -32.21 10.72
CA VAL A 800 25.19 -32.51 9.30
C VAL A 800 25.74 -31.28 8.58
N MET A 801 26.96 -31.34 8.05
CA MET A 801 27.60 -30.17 7.41
C MET A 801 27.99 -30.44 5.95
N GLY A 802 27.56 -29.56 5.05
CA GLY A 802 27.97 -29.57 3.67
C GLY A 802 29.37 -28.98 3.47
N MET A 803 30.27 -29.74 2.84
CA MET A 803 31.65 -29.30 2.52
C MET A 803 32.09 -29.88 1.16
N VAL A 804 32.89 -29.14 0.38
CA VAL A 804 33.32 -29.60 -0.96
C VAL A 804 34.81 -29.84 -1.09
N LEU A 805 35.65 -28.88 -0.67
CA LEU A 805 37.09 -28.92 -0.92
C LEU A 805 37.95 -29.73 0.08
N PRO A 806 37.54 -29.93 1.36
CA PRO A 806 38.33 -30.74 2.28
C PRO A 806 38.56 -32.16 1.76
N ARG A 807 39.79 -32.67 1.90
CA ARG A 807 40.20 -34.00 1.42
C ARG A 807 40.20 -35.00 2.57
N GLY A 808 39.93 -36.27 2.26
CA GLY A 808 39.99 -37.35 3.26
C GLY A 808 39.10 -37.06 4.47
N ASP A 809 39.64 -37.30 5.66
CA ASP A 809 39.01 -37.11 6.96
C ASP A 809 39.09 -35.66 7.48
N HIS A 810 39.85 -34.77 6.82
CA HIS A 810 40.06 -33.39 7.29
C HIS A 810 38.75 -32.65 7.58
N GLY A 811 37.76 -32.73 6.69
CA GLY A 811 36.49 -32.03 6.87
C GLY A 811 35.69 -32.54 8.09
N GLU A 812 35.71 -33.84 8.34
CA GLU A 812 35.02 -34.44 9.49
C GLU A 812 35.72 -34.09 10.81
N VAL A 813 37.05 -34.14 10.85
CA VAL A 813 37.85 -33.74 12.01
C VAL A 813 37.64 -32.25 12.35
N GLN A 814 37.59 -31.39 11.34
CA GLN A 814 37.35 -29.94 11.53
C GLN A 814 35.92 -29.68 12.05
N LEU A 815 34.91 -30.36 11.50
CA LEU A 815 33.53 -30.27 12.00
C LEU A 815 33.44 -30.72 13.45
N ARG A 816 34.02 -31.89 13.76
CA ARG A 816 33.98 -32.48 15.10
C ARG A 816 34.65 -31.57 16.13
N SER A 817 35.79 -31.00 15.76
CA SER A 817 36.53 -30.04 16.59
C SER A 817 35.71 -28.76 16.82
N ALA A 818 35.08 -28.22 15.78
CA ALA A 818 34.23 -27.04 15.88
C ALA A 818 33.01 -27.26 16.79
N ASN A 819 32.41 -28.46 16.76
CA ASN A 819 31.30 -28.83 17.66
C ASN A 819 31.73 -28.74 19.14
N PHE A 820 32.89 -29.30 19.49
CA PHE A 820 33.42 -29.21 20.84
C PHE A 820 33.73 -27.76 21.25
N LEU A 821 34.32 -26.98 20.36
CA LEU A 821 34.59 -25.55 20.60
C LEU A 821 33.31 -24.71 20.76
N ALA A 822 32.20 -25.17 20.19
CA ALA A 822 30.88 -24.56 20.34
C ALA A 822 30.13 -25.02 21.60
N GLY A 823 30.66 -25.99 22.35
CA GLY A 823 30.02 -26.55 23.55
C GLY A 823 29.04 -27.70 23.27
N ILE A 824 29.05 -28.28 22.07
CA ILE A 824 28.31 -29.50 21.75
C ILE A 824 29.09 -30.71 22.29
N PRO A 825 28.47 -31.63 23.03
CA PRO A 825 29.18 -32.68 23.77
C PRO A 825 29.66 -33.84 22.88
N GLU A 826 30.49 -34.70 23.48
CA GLU A 826 30.98 -35.96 22.92
C GLU A 826 29.86 -36.93 22.52
N SER A 827 28.70 -36.86 23.18
CA SER A 827 27.55 -37.72 22.87
C SER A 827 26.86 -37.40 21.55
N THR A 828 27.05 -36.19 20.99
CA THR A 828 26.42 -35.78 19.73
C THR A 828 27.31 -36.18 18.55
N PRO A 829 26.88 -37.04 17.62
CA PRO A 829 27.63 -37.38 16.42
C PRO A 829 27.64 -36.22 15.41
N CYS A 830 28.50 -36.32 14.39
CA CYS A 830 28.47 -35.43 13.24
C CYS A 830 28.90 -36.15 11.96
N LYS A 831 28.50 -35.62 10.81
CA LYS A 831 28.94 -36.11 9.49
C LYS A 831 29.04 -34.97 8.47
N THR A 832 29.88 -35.17 7.47
CA THR A 832 29.98 -34.27 6.32
C THR A 832 29.30 -34.84 5.09
N VAL A 833 28.69 -33.97 4.27
CA VAL A 833 28.08 -34.35 2.99
C VAL A 833 28.70 -33.54 1.87
N ASN A 834 29.05 -34.21 0.77
CA ASN A 834 29.53 -33.56 -0.45
C ASN A 834 28.57 -33.86 -1.62
N ARG A 835 27.82 -32.84 -2.01
CA ARG A 835 27.06 -32.76 -3.26
C ARG A 835 27.42 -31.46 -4.00
N LEU A 836 28.71 -31.14 -4.03
CA LEU A 836 29.27 -29.94 -4.63
C LEU A 836 28.49 -28.67 -4.19
N CYS A 837 28.03 -27.83 -5.11
CA CYS A 837 27.34 -26.57 -4.80
C CYS A 837 26.06 -26.72 -3.94
N SER A 838 25.47 -27.92 -3.89
CA SER A 838 24.27 -28.21 -3.11
C SER A 838 24.56 -28.81 -1.73
N SER A 839 25.82 -29.04 -1.36
CA SER A 839 26.18 -29.75 -0.11
C SER A 839 25.47 -29.20 1.13
N GLY A 840 25.42 -27.88 1.32
CA GLY A 840 24.71 -27.27 2.45
C GLY A 840 23.18 -27.41 2.39
N LEU A 841 22.57 -27.42 1.19
CA LEU A 841 21.14 -27.70 1.05
C LEU A 841 20.85 -29.19 1.26
N GLN A 842 21.73 -30.06 0.78
CA GLN A 842 21.64 -31.50 0.96
C GLN A 842 21.76 -31.87 2.44
N ALA A 843 22.66 -31.24 3.19
CA ALA A 843 22.77 -31.44 4.64
C ALA A 843 21.44 -31.12 5.36
N ILE A 844 20.77 -30.02 4.99
CA ILE A 844 19.45 -29.67 5.52
C ILE A 844 18.40 -30.73 5.14
N ALA A 845 18.41 -31.19 3.90
CA ALA A 845 17.48 -32.22 3.43
C ALA A 845 17.71 -33.57 4.11
N ASP A 846 18.97 -33.96 4.35
CA ASP A 846 19.34 -35.21 5.01
C ASP A 846 18.94 -35.20 6.49
N ALA A 847 19.20 -34.09 7.18
CA ALA A 847 18.77 -33.92 8.56
C ALA A 847 17.25 -33.93 8.68
N ALA A 848 16.54 -33.25 7.79
CA ALA A 848 15.09 -33.27 7.77
C ALA A 848 14.54 -34.68 7.46
N ALA A 849 15.13 -35.40 6.50
CA ALA A 849 14.70 -36.76 6.20
C ALA A 849 14.85 -37.72 7.39
N ALA A 850 15.93 -37.58 8.16
CA ALA A 850 16.15 -38.35 9.38
C ALA A 850 15.16 -38.00 10.49
N ILE A 851 14.83 -36.71 10.68
CA ILE A 851 13.78 -36.30 11.62
C ILE A 851 12.41 -36.86 11.22
N THR A 852 12.05 -36.76 9.94
CA THR A 852 10.79 -37.30 9.41
C THR A 852 10.69 -38.82 9.60
N ARG A 853 11.81 -39.55 9.52
CA ARG A 853 11.85 -41.01 9.76
C ARG A 853 11.81 -41.39 11.24
N GLY A 854 12.04 -40.43 12.14
CA GLY A 854 12.16 -40.69 13.57
C GLY A 854 13.52 -41.22 14.00
N ASP A 855 14.57 -41.02 13.20
CA ASP A 855 15.94 -41.39 13.59
C ASP A 855 16.45 -40.50 14.74
N TYR A 856 15.99 -39.24 14.79
CA TYR A 856 16.20 -38.27 15.87
C TYR A 856 15.21 -37.10 15.76
N ASP A 857 15.03 -36.30 16.81
CA ASP A 857 14.08 -35.18 16.84
C ASP A 857 14.73 -33.81 16.63
N ILE A 858 16.04 -33.66 16.92
CA ILE A 858 16.75 -32.37 16.91
C ILE A 858 18.12 -32.51 16.26
N ALA A 859 18.40 -31.69 15.25
CA ALA A 859 19.68 -31.68 14.55
C ALA A 859 20.09 -30.28 14.08
N ILE A 860 21.40 -30.07 13.95
CA ILE A 860 21.94 -28.91 13.24
C ILE A 860 22.33 -29.32 11.83
N ALA A 861 21.95 -28.53 10.83
CA ALA A 861 22.39 -28.74 9.46
C ALA A 861 22.84 -27.45 8.80
N GLY A 862 23.85 -27.52 7.93
CA GLY A 862 24.40 -26.33 7.30
C GLY A 862 25.44 -26.63 6.24
N GLY A 863 26.26 -25.62 5.93
CA GLY A 863 27.44 -25.80 5.10
C GLY A 863 28.52 -24.75 5.37
N VAL A 864 29.76 -25.12 5.08
CA VAL A 864 30.95 -24.27 5.18
C VAL A 864 31.86 -24.50 3.99
N GLU A 865 32.54 -23.45 3.55
CA GLU A 865 33.63 -23.57 2.59
C GLU A 865 34.69 -22.52 2.87
N SER A 866 35.95 -22.91 2.81
CA SER A 866 37.09 -22.00 2.76
C SER A 866 37.95 -22.33 1.55
N MET A 867 37.67 -21.66 0.43
CA MET A 867 38.46 -21.74 -0.79
C MET A 867 39.84 -21.10 -0.63
N SER A 868 40.05 -20.30 0.41
CA SER A 868 41.36 -19.74 0.75
C SER A 868 42.31 -20.76 1.38
N THR A 869 41.81 -21.58 2.30
CA THR A 869 42.61 -22.57 3.03
C THR A 869 42.65 -23.93 2.33
N HIS A 870 41.64 -24.23 1.50
CA HIS A 870 41.58 -25.44 0.68
C HIS A 870 41.60 -25.03 -0.80
N ALA A 871 42.64 -25.46 -1.53
CA ALA A 871 42.90 -24.97 -2.88
C ALA A 871 41.76 -25.32 -3.86
N PHE A 872 41.01 -24.31 -4.30
CA PHE A 872 39.94 -24.48 -5.29
C PHE A 872 40.44 -24.96 -6.67
N HIS A 873 41.69 -24.62 -7.03
CA HIS A 873 42.33 -25.02 -8.29
C HIS A 873 43.30 -26.21 -8.13
N ASP A 874 42.99 -27.14 -7.24
CA ASP A 874 43.80 -28.34 -7.03
C ASP A 874 43.68 -29.32 -8.22
N ASN A 875 44.76 -29.42 -9.02
CA ASN A 875 44.88 -30.32 -10.17
C ASN A 875 45.32 -31.75 -9.79
N SER A 876 45.28 -32.12 -8.52
CA SER A 876 45.68 -33.47 -8.04
C SER A 876 44.81 -34.61 -8.58
N LEU A 877 43.56 -34.32 -8.98
CA LEU A 877 42.66 -35.30 -9.57
C LEU A 877 43.12 -35.66 -10.99
N LYS A 878 43.75 -36.83 -11.14
CA LYS A 878 44.13 -37.37 -12.45
C LYS A 878 42.87 -37.78 -13.23
N LYS A 879 42.71 -37.23 -14.44
CA LYS A 879 41.62 -37.62 -15.36
C LYS A 879 41.82 -39.07 -15.83
N HIS A 880 40.78 -39.88 -15.81
CA HIS A 880 40.87 -41.30 -16.20
C HIS A 880 41.05 -41.43 -17.73
N PRO A 881 42.11 -42.11 -18.24
CA PRO A 881 42.39 -42.16 -19.68
C PRO A 881 41.24 -42.71 -20.52
N GLU A 882 40.60 -43.78 -20.05
CA GLU A 882 39.46 -44.40 -20.75
C GLU A 882 38.24 -43.46 -20.85
N VAL A 883 38.01 -42.62 -19.83
CA VAL A 883 36.91 -41.65 -19.83
C VAL A 883 37.15 -40.59 -20.90
N LEU A 884 38.40 -40.12 -21.03
CA LEU A 884 38.78 -39.18 -22.08
C LEU A 884 38.70 -39.81 -23.49
N ARG A 885 38.96 -41.11 -23.60
CA ARG A 885 38.86 -41.87 -24.87
C ARG A 885 37.42 -42.05 -25.34
N VAL A 886 36.53 -42.44 -24.42
CA VAL A 886 35.10 -42.69 -24.73
C VAL A 886 34.34 -41.38 -25.00
N GLY A 887 34.73 -40.28 -24.35
CA GLY A 887 34.12 -38.97 -24.56
C GLY A 887 32.69 -38.86 -24.00
N GLY A 888 31.92 -37.91 -24.51
CA GLY A 888 30.54 -37.64 -24.10
C GLY A 888 30.39 -37.29 -22.61
N ASN A 889 29.25 -37.66 -22.03
CA ASN A 889 28.91 -37.30 -20.64
C ASN A 889 29.99 -37.68 -19.61
N ALA A 890 30.68 -38.80 -19.80
CA ALA A 890 31.72 -39.23 -18.87
C ALA A 890 32.92 -38.28 -18.89
N ALA A 891 33.37 -37.86 -20.08
CA ALA A 891 34.43 -36.87 -20.22
C ALA A 891 33.99 -35.47 -19.77
N ASP A 892 32.73 -35.12 -20.04
CA ASP A 892 32.16 -33.81 -19.69
C ASP A 892 32.07 -33.58 -18.17
N CYS A 893 32.07 -34.64 -17.36
CA CYS A 893 32.21 -34.52 -15.90
C CYS A 893 33.51 -33.83 -15.45
N TYR A 894 34.54 -33.79 -16.31
CA TYR A 894 35.81 -33.10 -16.04
C TYR A 894 35.87 -31.66 -16.58
N LEU A 895 34.79 -31.15 -17.18
CA LEU A 895 34.74 -29.75 -17.63
C LEU A 895 34.74 -28.79 -16.45
N SER A 896 35.46 -27.69 -16.59
CA SER A 896 35.41 -26.63 -15.59
C SER A 896 34.04 -25.94 -15.60
N MET A 897 33.62 -25.39 -14.45
CA MET A 897 32.32 -24.72 -14.38
C MET A 897 32.22 -23.53 -15.35
N GLY A 898 33.33 -22.83 -15.60
CA GLY A 898 33.41 -21.77 -16.59
C GLY A 898 33.17 -22.25 -18.02
N GLU A 899 33.72 -23.41 -18.41
CA GLU A 899 33.44 -24.01 -19.72
C GLU A 899 31.98 -24.39 -19.87
N THR A 900 31.36 -24.96 -18.83
CA THR A 900 29.92 -25.27 -18.86
C THR A 900 29.06 -24.00 -18.94
N SER A 901 29.49 -22.89 -18.33
CA SER A 901 28.83 -21.57 -18.49
C SER A 901 28.88 -21.10 -19.94
N GLU A 902 30.04 -21.21 -20.60
CA GLU A 902 30.16 -20.87 -22.02
C GLU A 902 29.31 -21.80 -22.91
N ASN A 903 29.21 -23.08 -22.57
CA ASN A 903 28.35 -24.02 -23.28
C ASN A 903 26.87 -23.67 -23.13
N VAL A 904 26.42 -23.31 -21.93
CA VAL A 904 25.03 -22.85 -21.68
C VAL A 904 24.76 -21.58 -22.50
N ALA A 905 25.67 -20.61 -22.47
CA ALA A 905 25.51 -19.36 -23.21
C ALA A 905 25.41 -19.60 -24.73
N ALA A 906 26.30 -20.44 -25.28
CA ALA A 906 26.31 -20.76 -26.70
C ALA A 906 25.09 -21.60 -27.12
N ARG A 907 24.76 -22.68 -26.38
CA ARG A 907 23.71 -23.63 -26.75
C ARG A 907 22.31 -23.05 -26.62
N TYR A 908 22.09 -22.16 -25.64
CA TYR A 908 20.76 -21.60 -25.35
C TYR A 908 20.64 -20.11 -25.70
N GLY A 909 21.62 -19.55 -26.42
CA GLY A 909 21.58 -18.17 -26.91
C GLY A 909 21.53 -17.10 -25.82
N ILE A 910 22.22 -17.33 -24.69
CA ILE A 910 22.27 -16.34 -23.59
C ILE A 910 23.39 -15.34 -23.86
N SER A 911 23.01 -14.19 -24.41
CA SER A 911 23.96 -13.13 -24.76
C SER A 911 24.73 -12.60 -23.54
N ARG A 912 25.96 -12.15 -23.79
CA ARG A 912 26.80 -11.41 -22.81
C ARG A 912 26.01 -10.29 -22.12
N GLU A 913 25.23 -9.54 -22.89
CA GLU A 913 24.44 -8.42 -22.37
C GLU A 913 23.38 -8.87 -21.36
N ARG A 914 22.68 -9.98 -21.62
CA ARG A 914 21.68 -10.53 -20.66
C ARG A 914 22.34 -10.97 -19.36
N GLN A 915 23.51 -11.59 -19.44
CA GLN A 915 24.29 -12.00 -18.25
C GLN A 915 24.75 -10.77 -17.45
N ASP A 916 25.27 -9.74 -18.12
CA ASP A 916 25.72 -8.50 -17.48
C ASP A 916 24.53 -7.72 -16.86
N ARG A 917 23.34 -7.75 -17.49
CA ARG A 917 22.13 -7.13 -16.95
C ARG A 917 21.69 -7.78 -15.65
N LEU A 918 21.72 -9.12 -15.58
CA LEU A 918 21.45 -9.88 -14.36
C LEU A 918 22.45 -9.52 -13.26
N ALA A 919 23.73 -9.39 -13.59
CA ALA A 919 24.78 -9.00 -12.65
C ALA A 919 24.58 -7.59 -12.06
N VAL A 920 24.19 -6.61 -12.89
CA VAL A 920 23.84 -5.26 -12.43
C VAL A 920 22.70 -5.31 -11.41
N VAL A 921 21.64 -6.06 -11.72
CA VAL A 921 20.47 -6.21 -10.83
C VAL A 921 20.86 -6.90 -9.52
N SER A 922 21.65 -7.96 -9.59
CA SER A 922 22.13 -8.71 -8.43
C SER A 922 22.96 -7.82 -7.49
N HIS A 923 23.89 -7.01 -8.01
CA HIS A 923 24.65 -6.03 -7.22
C HIS A 923 23.79 -4.90 -6.66
N ALA A 924 22.85 -4.35 -7.43
CA ALA A 924 21.94 -3.29 -6.96
C ALA A 924 21.07 -3.77 -5.80
N ARG A 925 20.51 -4.98 -5.89
CA ARG A 925 19.69 -5.60 -4.83
C ARG A 925 20.52 -5.91 -3.59
N ALA A 926 21.71 -6.46 -3.74
CA ALA A 926 22.63 -6.71 -2.62
C ALA A 926 23.02 -5.41 -1.91
N ALA A 927 23.35 -4.36 -2.68
CA ALA A 927 23.68 -3.05 -2.14
C ALA A 927 22.50 -2.46 -1.35
N ALA A 928 21.28 -2.51 -1.90
CA ALA A 928 20.09 -2.04 -1.21
C ALA A 928 19.82 -2.82 0.09
N ALA A 929 19.97 -4.14 0.08
CA ALA A 929 19.79 -4.99 1.26
C ALA A 929 20.84 -4.71 2.35
N MET A 930 22.10 -4.50 1.95
CA MET A 930 23.18 -4.13 2.86
C MET A 930 22.96 -2.75 3.50
N LEU A 931 22.60 -1.74 2.69
CA LEU A 931 22.40 -0.37 3.15
C LEU A 931 21.14 -0.22 4.03
N SER A 932 20.08 -0.97 3.74
CA SER A 932 18.86 -1.02 4.56
C SER A 932 18.99 -1.90 5.80
N GLY A 933 20.12 -2.59 5.98
CA GLY A 933 20.36 -3.44 7.14
C GLY A 933 19.56 -4.75 7.16
N LYS A 934 18.91 -5.14 6.06
CA LYS A 934 18.11 -6.39 5.96
C LYS A 934 18.92 -7.63 6.32
N GLN A 935 20.23 -7.64 6.08
CA GLN A 935 21.10 -8.79 6.33
C GLN A 935 21.65 -8.83 7.78
N ARG A 936 21.45 -7.79 8.60
CA ARG A 936 22.02 -7.74 9.97
C ARG A 936 21.49 -8.84 10.88
N GLY A 937 20.21 -9.21 10.73
CA GLY A 937 19.58 -10.25 11.55
C GLY A 937 20.01 -11.68 11.21
N GLU A 938 20.71 -11.89 10.09
CA GLU A 938 21.18 -13.22 9.67
C GLU A 938 22.71 -13.39 9.74
N ILE A 939 23.49 -12.29 9.79
CA ILE A 939 24.96 -12.33 9.84
C ILE A 939 25.47 -12.36 11.30
N VAL A 940 26.32 -13.34 11.59
CA VAL A 940 27.14 -13.38 12.82
C VAL A 940 28.49 -12.71 12.55
N PRO A 941 28.86 -11.64 13.27
CA PRO A 941 30.19 -11.04 13.18
C PRO A 941 31.27 -12.01 13.65
N ILE A 942 32.29 -12.22 12.82
CA ILE A 942 33.38 -13.16 13.14
C ILE A 942 34.65 -12.37 13.44
N LYS A 943 35.21 -12.58 14.63
CA LYS A 943 36.53 -12.06 15.01
C LYS A 943 37.59 -13.09 14.59
N THR A 944 38.54 -12.69 13.76
CA THR A 944 39.58 -13.58 13.23
C THR A 944 40.89 -12.83 13.03
N LYS A 945 41.97 -13.57 12.73
CA LYS A 945 43.28 -13.01 12.43
C LYS A 945 43.59 -13.19 10.94
N VAL A 946 44.11 -12.13 10.33
CA VAL A 946 44.57 -12.15 8.93
C VAL A 946 46.00 -11.64 8.84
N LYS A 947 46.79 -12.28 7.98
CA LYS A 947 48.16 -11.88 7.65
C LYS A 947 48.10 -10.76 6.62
N MET A 948 48.56 -9.57 7.01
CA MET A 948 48.58 -8.38 6.17
C MET A 948 49.99 -7.78 6.14
N PRO A 949 50.42 -7.15 5.03
CA PRO A 949 51.71 -6.45 5.01
C PRO A 949 51.70 -5.33 6.04
N GLU A 950 52.80 -5.20 6.79
CA GLU A 950 52.99 -4.14 7.80
C GLU A 950 52.84 -2.74 7.18
N ASN A 951 53.36 -2.58 5.96
CA ASN A 951 53.15 -1.44 5.08
C ASN A 951 52.45 -1.86 3.77
N PRO A 952 51.18 -1.50 3.55
CA PRO A 952 50.42 -1.87 2.35
C PRO A 952 50.98 -1.32 1.02
N LYS A 953 51.86 -0.31 1.05
CA LYS A 953 52.47 0.29 -0.14
C LYS A 953 53.76 -0.39 -0.59
N ASP A 954 54.33 -1.25 0.26
CA ASP A 954 55.57 -1.96 -0.02
C ASP A 954 55.29 -3.47 -0.16
N LYS A 955 55.50 -4.00 -1.36
CA LYS A 955 55.28 -5.43 -1.65
C LYS A 955 56.30 -6.35 -0.98
N ALA A 956 57.43 -5.81 -0.49
CA ALA A 956 58.44 -6.55 0.27
C ALA A 956 58.19 -6.46 1.80
N SER A 957 57.14 -5.77 2.24
CA SER A 957 56.84 -5.59 3.66
C SER A 957 56.52 -6.91 4.36
N LYS A 958 57.04 -7.07 5.58
CA LYS A 958 56.78 -8.23 6.44
C LYS A 958 55.27 -8.42 6.65
N MET A 959 54.79 -9.65 6.54
CA MET A 959 53.41 -9.98 6.89
C MET A 959 53.27 -10.03 8.41
N VAL A 960 52.35 -9.22 8.95
CA VAL A 960 51.98 -9.20 10.37
C VAL A 960 50.54 -9.67 10.54
N GLU A 961 50.28 -10.42 11.61
CA GLU A 961 48.92 -10.80 11.96
C GLU A 961 48.17 -9.62 12.56
N ARG A 962 46.96 -9.35 12.06
CA ARG A 962 46.04 -8.35 12.61
C ARG A 962 44.70 -8.99 12.90
N GLU A 963 44.14 -8.63 14.05
CA GLU A 963 42.75 -8.99 14.38
C GLU A 963 41.79 -8.14 13.55
N VAL A 964 40.79 -8.78 12.96
CA VAL A 964 39.75 -8.16 12.15
C VAL A 964 38.38 -8.71 12.56
N VAL A 965 37.35 -7.90 12.40
CA VAL A 965 35.95 -8.31 12.55
C VAL A 965 35.30 -8.29 11.17
N VAL A 966 34.81 -9.44 10.72
CA VAL A 966 34.13 -9.58 9.43
C VAL A 966 32.63 -9.68 9.68
N ASP A 967 31.90 -8.61 9.35
CA ASP A 967 30.46 -8.46 9.63
C ASP A 967 29.62 -8.06 8.39
N LYS A 968 30.26 -7.94 7.22
CA LYS A 968 29.64 -7.52 5.96
C LYS A 968 30.15 -8.34 4.79
N ASP A 969 29.26 -8.63 3.85
CA ASP A 969 29.62 -9.31 2.60
C ASP A 969 30.57 -8.44 1.77
N GLU A 970 31.74 -8.99 1.40
CA GLU A 970 32.80 -8.21 0.77
C GLU A 970 32.64 -8.10 -0.76
N GLY A 971 31.81 -8.96 -1.36
CA GLY A 971 31.60 -9.06 -2.81
C GLY A 971 30.84 -7.91 -3.44
N ILE A 972 30.02 -7.22 -2.65
CA ILE A 972 29.03 -6.27 -3.13
C ILE A 972 29.74 -5.02 -3.68
N ARG A 973 29.52 -4.72 -4.97
CA ARG A 973 30.06 -3.54 -5.65
C ARG A 973 28.94 -2.50 -5.82
N LEU A 974 29.16 -1.28 -5.32
CA LEU A 974 28.22 -0.17 -5.47
C LEU A 974 28.34 0.45 -6.88
N GLY A 975 27.21 0.83 -7.47
CA GLY A 975 27.18 1.58 -8.73
C GLY A 975 27.64 0.79 -9.96
N VAL A 976 27.50 -0.54 -9.98
CA VAL A 976 27.80 -1.35 -11.16
C VAL A 976 26.85 -0.98 -12.30
N THR A 977 27.41 -0.69 -13.48
CA THR A 977 26.65 -0.32 -14.68
C THR A 977 26.95 -1.26 -15.84
N MET A 978 26.04 -1.35 -16.81
CA MET A 978 26.29 -2.08 -18.06
C MET A 978 27.58 -1.62 -18.76
N SER A 979 27.84 -0.31 -18.77
CA SER A 979 29.07 0.24 -19.38
C SER A 979 30.34 -0.15 -18.64
N SER A 980 30.28 -0.34 -17.32
CA SER A 980 31.40 -0.83 -16.52
C SER A 980 31.68 -2.32 -16.79
N LEU A 981 30.63 -3.15 -16.92
CA LEU A 981 30.75 -4.58 -17.17
C LEU A 981 31.21 -4.90 -18.60
N ALA A 982 30.77 -4.11 -19.58
CA ALA A 982 31.15 -4.29 -20.99
C ALA A 982 32.67 -4.20 -21.23
N LYS A 983 33.42 -3.50 -20.36
CA LYS A 983 34.88 -3.37 -20.45
C LYS A 983 35.63 -4.64 -20.03
N LEU A 984 34.97 -5.56 -19.35
CA LEU A 984 35.60 -6.78 -18.83
C LEU A 984 35.78 -7.81 -19.95
N LYS A 985 36.94 -8.46 -19.97
CA LYS A 985 37.25 -9.52 -20.94
C LYS A 985 36.69 -10.87 -20.47
N PRO A 986 36.22 -11.72 -21.40
CA PRO A 986 35.91 -13.12 -21.11
C PRO A 986 37.10 -13.87 -20.52
N VAL A 987 36.85 -14.81 -19.61
CA VAL A 987 37.90 -15.53 -18.86
C VAL A 987 38.16 -16.93 -19.42
N PHE A 988 37.13 -17.63 -19.89
CA PHE A 988 37.23 -19.06 -20.22
C PHE A 988 37.42 -19.34 -21.71
N ARG A 989 36.90 -18.48 -22.60
CA ARG A 989 37.10 -18.56 -24.06
C ARG A 989 37.41 -17.18 -24.61
N LYS A 990 38.30 -17.10 -25.61
CA LYS A 990 38.69 -15.82 -26.25
C LYS A 990 37.48 -15.05 -26.80
N GLU A 991 36.52 -15.76 -27.37
CA GLU A 991 35.24 -15.24 -27.90
C GLU A 991 34.05 -15.60 -26.99
N GLY A 992 34.33 -15.85 -25.70
CA GLY A 992 33.32 -16.22 -24.70
C GLY A 992 32.45 -15.05 -24.23
N SER A 993 31.51 -15.38 -23.35
CA SER A 993 30.56 -14.43 -22.76
C SER A 993 30.69 -14.30 -21.24
N THR A 994 31.39 -15.21 -20.58
CA THR A 994 31.54 -15.23 -19.13
C THR A 994 32.71 -14.37 -18.68
N THR A 995 32.46 -13.40 -17.79
CA THR A 995 33.44 -12.45 -17.26
C THR A 995 33.44 -12.41 -15.74
N PRO A 996 34.45 -11.79 -15.09
CA PRO A 996 34.42 -11.56 -13.64
C PRO A 996 33.32 -10.60 -13.17
N GLY A 997 32.58 -10.01 -14.11
CA GLY A 997 31.44 -9.14 -13.86
C GLY A 997 30.12 -9.88 -13.78
N ASN A 998 29.99 -11.00 -14.50
CA ASN A 998 28.75 -11.80 -14.59
C ASN A 998 28.92 -13.23 -14.05
N ALA A 999 30.02 -13.49 -13.36
CA ALA A 999 30.30 -14.72 -12.63
C ALA A 999 30.44 -14.42 -11.14
N SER A 1000 30.03 -15.37 -10.30
CA SER A 1000 30.29 -15.31 -8.86
C SER A 1000 31.79 -15.31 -8.57
N GLN A 1001 32.17 -14.66 -7.48
CA GLN A 1001 33.53 -14.69 -6.99
C GLN A 1001 33.77 -15.95 -6.13
N ILE A 1002 35.00 -16.47 -6.17
CA ILE A 1002 35.47 -17.46 -5.20
C ILE A 1002 35.43 -16.84 -3.79
N SER A 1003 34.90 -17.59 -2.84
CA SER A 1003 34.47 -17.02 -1.55
C SER A 1003 34.60 -18.02 -0.40
N ASP A 1004 34.74 -17.48 0.80
CA ASP A 1004 34.76 -18.22 2.07
C ASP A 1004 33.54 -17.85 2.93
N GLY A 1005 33.02 -18.82 3.69
CA GLY A 1005 31.96 -18.58 4.67
C GLY A 1005 31.27 -19.84 5.19
N ALA A 1006 30.39 -19.67 6.18
CA ALA A 1006 29.58 -20.73 6.79
C ALA A 1006 28.13 -20.30 7.05
N ALA A 1007 27.19 -21.24 7.02
CA ALA A 1007 25.79 -21.04 7.42
C ALA A 1007 25.21 -22.33 8.00
N ALA A 1008 24.32 -22.21 8.98
CA ALA A 1008 23.62 -23.35 9.56
C ALA A 1008 22.24 -22.98 10.07
N VAL A 1009 21.38 -23.99 10.17
CA VAL A 1009 20.03 -23.94 10.72
C VAL A 1009 19.87 -25.02 11.81
N LEU A 1010 19.05 -24.72 12.82
CA LEU A 1010 18.60 -25.71 13.79
C LEU A 1010 17.24 -26.25 13.35
N LEU A 1011 17.18 -27.55 13.07
CA LEU A 1011 15.95 -28.27 12.72
C LEU A 1011 15.46 -29.08 13.90
N MET A 1012 14.14 -29.19 14.01
CA MET A 1012 13.51 -30.12 14.93
C MET A 1012 12.14 -30.58 14.44
N LYS A 1013 11.64 -31.65 15.05
CA LYS A 1013 10.24 -32.04 14.93
C LYS A 1013 9.32 -30.94 15.49
N ARG A 1014 8.19 -30.65 14.83
CA ARG A 1014 7.28 -29.55 15.24
C ARG A 1014 6.77 -29.70 16.67
N SER A 1015 6.37 -30.91 17.06
CA SER A 1015 5.94 -31.22 18.43
C SER A 1015 7.01 -30.89 19.46
N GLU A 1016 8.28 -31.13 19.16
CA GLU A 1016 9.40 -30.81 20.06
C GLU A 1016 9.65 -29.28 20.12
N ALA A 1017 9.53 -28.57 19.00
CA ALA A 1017 9.57 -27.10 18.99
C ALA A 1017 8.48 -26.49 19.88
N GLN A 1018 7.25 -27.00 19.75
CA GLN A 1018 6.10 -26.53 20.53
C GLN A 1018 6.28 -26.82 22.03
N LYS A 1019 6.73 -28.02 22.38
CA LYS A 1019 7.03 -28.41 23.77
C LYS A 1019 8.04 -27.47 24.43
N ARG A 1020 8.99 -26.94 23.64
CA ARG A 1020 10.02 -26.01 24.08
C ARG A 1020 9.64 -24.52 23.95
N GLY A 1021 8.44 -24.22 23.46
CA GLY A 1021 7.98 -22.84 23.22
C GLY A 1021 8.81 -22.11 22.15
N LEU A 1022 9.38 -22.83 21.19
CA LEU A 1022 10.16 -22.27 20.10
C LEU A 1022 9.27 -21.94 18.89
N GLY A 1023 9.47 -20.74 18.32
CA GLY A 1023 8.78 -20.32 17.11
C GLY A 1023 9.31 -21.03 15.86
N CYS A 1024 8.46 -21.18 14.84
CA CYS A 1024 8.82 -21.80 13.57
C CYS A 1024 9.27 -20.72 12.57
N LEU A 1025 10.56 -20.72 12.19
CA LEU A 1025 11.10 -19.86 11.13
C LEU A 1025 10.74 -20.35 9.72
N GLY A 1026 10.39 -21.63 9.57
CA GLY A 1026 9.93 -22.18 8.30
C GLY A 1026 9.85 -23.69 8.36
N THR A 1027 9.08 -24.29 7.46
CA THR A 1027 8.94 -25.74 7.33
C THR A 1027 9.52 -26.17 5.99
N LEU A 1028 10.42 -27.16 5.98
CA LEU A 1028 10.87 -27.78 4.72
C LEU A 1028 9.77 -28.70 4.21
N ARG A 1029 9.18 -28.38 3.06
CA ARG A 1029 8.03 -29.12 2.50
C ARG A 1029 8.45 -30.22 1.54
N ALA A 1030 9.47 -29.95 0.73
CA ALA A 1030 9.95 -30.89 -0.26
C ALA A 1030 11.37 -30.57 -0.69
N PHE A 1031 12.04 -31.60 -1.18
CA PHE A 1031 13.36 -31.53 -1.79
C PHE A 1031 13.39 -32.37 -3.07
N ALA A 1032 14.09 -31.89 -4.09
CA ALA A 1032 14.28 -32.59 -5.35
C ALA A 1032 15.71 -32.42 -5.85
N VAL A 1033 16.27 -33.53 -6.36
CA VAL A 1033 17.56 -33.55 -7.07
C VAL A 1033 17.35 -34.27 -8.38
N VAL A 1034 17.92 -33.74 -9.45
CA VAL A 1034 17.78 -34.26 -10.81
C VAL A 1034 19.12 -34.20 -11.54
N GLY A 1035 19.32 -35.12 -12.50
CA GLY A 1035 20.47 -35.10 -13.40
C GLY A 1035 20.20 -34.29 -14.66
N VAL A 1036 21.25 -33.70 -15.23
CA VAL A 1036 21.27 -33.03 -16.54
C VAL A 1036 22.58 -33.37 -17.26
N GLU A 1037 22.72 -33.00 -18.53
CA GLU A 1037 23.97 -33.21 -19.26
C GLU A 1037 25.13 -32.46 -18.58
N PRO A 1038 26.27 -33.12 -18.24
CA PRO A 1038 27.38 -32.48 -17.53
C PRO A 1038 27.96 -31.26 -18.27
N SER A 1039 27.96 -31.29 -19.60
CA SER A 1039 28.45 -30.20 -20.46
C SER A 1039 27.72 -28.87 -20.27
N VAL A 1040 26.47 -28.91 -19.78
CA VAL A 1040 25.58 -27.76 -19.55
C VAL A 1040 24.98 -27.77 -18.15
N MET A 1041 25.70 -28.33 -17.17
CA MET A 1041 25.21 -28.52 -15.78
C MET A 1041 24.56 -27.28 -15.13
N GLY A 1042 24.91 -26.08 -15.60
CA GLY A 1042 24.31 -24.83 -15.19
C GLY A 1042 22.79 -24.75 -15.31
N ILE A 1043 22.16 -25.58 -16.16
CA ILE A 1043 20.70 -25.64 -16.30
C ILE A 1043 20.00 -26.41 -15.19
N GLY A 1044 20.72 -26.96 -14.21
CA GLY A 1044 20.17 -27.75 -13.11
C GLY A 1044 18.89 -27.17 -12.47
N PRO A 1045 18.82 -25.86 -12.13
CA PRO A 1045 17.61 -25.24 -11.59
C PRO A 1045 16.39 -25.33 -12.52
N ALA A 1046 16.60 -25.24 -13.84
CA ALA A 1046 15.54 -25.33 -14.85
C ALA A 1046 14.82 -26.67 -14.85
N VAL A 1047 15.45 -27.74 -14.33
CA VAL A 1047 14.87 -29.08 -14.25
C VAL A 1047 14.47 -29.43 -12.81
N ALA A 1048 15.25 -28.97 -11.82
CA ALA A 1048 15.01 -29.27 -10.41
C ALA A 1048 13.75 -28.58 -9.87
N ILE A 1049 13.50 -27.32 -10.25
CA ILE A 1049 12.32 -26.57 -9.79
C ILE A 1049 11.02 -27.23 -10.28
N PRO A 1050 10.84 -27.55 -11.58
CA PRO A 1050 9.66 -28.30 -12.03
C PRO A 1050 9.46 -29.63 -11.31
N ALA A 1051 10.54 -30.39 -11.08
CA ALA A 1051 10.46 -31.67 -10.37
C ALA A 1051 9.98 -31.50 -8.92
N LEU A 1052 10.47 -30.45 -8.23
CA LEU A 1052 10.04 -30.08 -6.89
C LEU A 1052 8.55 -29.69 -6.86
N LEU A 1053 8.15 -28.76 -7.72
CA LEU A 1053 6.80 -28.21 -7.77
C LEU A 1053 5.76 -29.29 -8.14
N LYS A 1054 6.12 -30.22 -9.03
CA LYS A 1054 5.28 -31.39 -9.34
C LYS A 1054 5.02 -32.27 -8.12
N LYS A 1055 6.00 -32.46 -7.22
CA LYS A 1055 5.82 -33.25 -5.98
C LYS A 1055 4.85 -32.59 -5.01
N THR A 1056 4.74 -31.25 -5.03
CA THR A 1056 3.96 -30.49 -4.06
C THR A 1056 2.62 -29.99 -4.61
N GLY A 1057 2.35 -30.22 -5.90
CA GLY A 1057 1.13 -29.74 -6.56
C GLY A 1057 1.07 -28.22 -6.71
N LEU A 1058 2.22 -27.52 -6.60
CA LEU A 1058 2.30 -26.07 -6.75
C LEU A 1058 2.72 -25.71 -8.18
N ALA A 1059 2.29 -24.55 -8.65
CA ALA A 1059 2.77 -23.94 -9.88
C ALA A 1059 3.93 -22.98 -9.60
N VAL A 1060 4.69 -22.64 -10.65
CA VAL A 1060 5.78 -21.64 -10.57
C VAL A 1060 5.29 -20.31 -9.97
N ASN A 1061 4.02 -19.95 -10.25
CA ASN A 1061 3.40 -18.69 -9.83
C ASN A 1061 2.81 -18.71 -8.41
N ASP A 1062 2.82 -19.88 -7.73
CA ASP A 1062 2.40 -19.99 -6.32
C ASP A 1062 3.53 -19.66 -5.34
N ILE A 1063 4.77 -19.54 -5.84
CA ILE A 1063 5.96 -19.27 -5.03
C ILE A 1063 6.15 -17.76 -4.88
N ASP A 1064 6.27 -17.30 -3.64
CA ASP A 1064 6.41 -15.88 -3.31
C ASP A 1064 7.85 -15.38 -3.43
N LEU A 1065 8.84 -16.28 -3.33
CA LEU A 1065 10.26 -15.93 -3.39
C LEU A 1065 11.13 -17.07 -3.93
N TYR A 1066 12.10 -16.74 -4.79
CA TYR A 1066 13.10 -17.67 -5.30
C TYR A 1066 14.50 -17.21 -4.92
N GLU A 1067 15.28 -18.10 -4.32
CA GLU A 1067 16.73 -17.96 -4.17
C GLU A 1067 17.42 -18.93 -5.13
N ILE A 1068 17.84 -18.43 -6.29
CA ILE A 1068 18.52 -19.22 -7.33
C ILE A 1068 20.00 -18.89 -7.31
N ASN A 1069 20.86 -19.90 -7.15
CA ASN A 1069 22.31 -19.70 -7.10
C ASN A 1069 22.84 -19.14 -8.43
N GLU A 1070 23.32 -17.90 -8.41
CA GLU A 1070 23.95 -17.22 -9.55
C GLU A 1070 25.44 -17.57 -9.63
N ALA A 1071 25.79 -18.84 -9.79
CA ALA A 1071 27.20 -19.20 -9.99
C ALA A 1071 27.78 -18.48 -11.22
N PHE A 1072 26.99 -18.42 -12.30
CA PHE A 1072 27.22 -17.66 -13.53
C PHE A 1072 25.92 -17.09 -14.07
N GLY A 1073 26.00 -15.91 -14.71
CA GLY A 1073 24.84 -15.21 -15.28
C GLY A 1073 24.12 -16.01 -16.36
N SER A 1074 24.87 -16.77 -17.18
CA SER A 1074 24.31 -17.65 -18.22
C SER A 1074 23.31 -18.67 -17.67
N GLN A 1075 23.65 -19.25 -16.52
CA GLN A 1075 22.93 -20.35 -15.87
C GLN A 1075 21.65 -19.86 -15.19
N ALA A 1076 21.78 -18.79 -14.40
CA ALA A 1076 20.66 -18.17 -13.72
C ALA A 1076 19.66 -17.58 -14.72
N GLU A 1077 20.15 -16.83 -15.71
CA GLU A 1077 19.28 -16.19 -16.72
C GLU A 1077 18.54 -17.23 -17.56
N TYR A 1078 19.20 -18.31 -17.98
CA TYR A 1078 18.52 -19.40 -18.69
C TYR A 1078 17.41 -20.01 -17.82
N SER A 1079 17.73 -20.39 -16.58
CA SER A 1079 16.79 -21.07 -15.69
C SER A 1079 15.56 -20.19 -15.36
N ILE A 1080 15.78 -18.90 -15.11
CA ILE A 1080 14.70 -17.94 -14.86
C ILE A 1080 13.83 -17.78 -16.12
N ALA A 1081 14.45 -17.64 -17.29
CA ALA A 1081 13.75 -17.41 -18.54
C ALA A 1081 12.90 -18.61 -18.98
N VAL A 1082 13.46 -19.82 -18.98
CA VAL A 1082 12.77 -21.03 -19.46
C VAL A 1082 11.60 -21.43 -18.56
N LEU A 1083 11.70 -21.16 -17.25
CA LEU A 1083 10.65 -21.43 -16.29
C LEU A 1083 9.59 -20.33 -16.23
N GLY A 1084 9.81 -19.19 -16.90
CA GLY A 1084 8.92 -18.03 -16.80
C GLY A 1084 8.84 -17.42 -15.40
N ILE A 1085 9.92 -17.54 -14.61
CA ILE A 1085 9.94 -17.03 -13.23
C ILE A 1085 9.97 -15.50 -13.24
N ASN A 1086 9.14 -14.89 -12.38
CA ASN A 1086 9.17 -13.46 -12.13
C ASN A 1086 10.54 -13.02 -11.57
N ARG A 1087 11.24 -12.15 -12.29
CA ARG A 1087 12.55 -11.61 -11.87
C ARG A 1087 12.46 -10.74 -10.61
N ASP A 1088 11.30 -10.18 -10.27
CA ASP A 1088 11.12 -9.31 -9.09
C ASP A 1088 11.11 -10.05 -7.76
N ILE A 1089 10.92 -11.37 -7.80
CA ILE A 1089 10.91 -12.24 -6.63
C ILE A 1089 12.11 -13.20 -6.61
N VAL A 1090 13.08 -13.04 -7.51
CA VAL A 1090 14.32 -13.84 -7.55
C VAL A 1090 15.44 -13.07 -6.89
N ASN A 1091 16.14 -13.66 -5.92
CA ASN A 1091 17.34 -13.10 -5.29
C ASN A 1091 17.16 -11.62 -4.91
N VAL A 1092 16.06 -11.32 -4.22
CA VAL A 1092 15.60 -9.93 -4.00
C VAL A 1092 16.54 -9.11 -3.12
N ASN A 1093 17.44 -9.80 -2.40
CA ASN A 1093 18.53 -9.22 -1.61
C ASN A 1093 19.90 -9.44 -2.26
N GLY A 1094 19.92 -9.74 -3.56
CA GLY A 1094 21.11 -10.04 -4.35
C GLY A 1094 21.50 -11.53 -4.31
N GLY A 1095 22.08 -12.01 -5.41
CA GLY A 1095 22.49 -13.41 -5.55
C GLY A 1095 24.01 -13.58 -5.46
N ALA A 1096 24.48 -14.77 -5.86
CA ALA A 1096 25.88 -15.16 -5.72
C ALA A 1096 26.86 -14.39 -6.62
N ILE A 1097 26.41 -13.76 -7.71
CA ILE A 1097 27.26 -12.83 -8.50
C ILE A 1097 27.70 -11.65 -7.62
N ALA A 1098 26.78 -11.12 -6.80
CA ALA A 1098 27.07 -10.00 -5.93
C ALA A 1098 27.68 -10.39 -4.58
N ILE A 1099 27.13 -11.41 -3.93
CA ILE A 1099 27.49 -11.79 -2.55
C ILE A 1099 28.70 -12.73 -2.55
N GLY A 1100 28.73 -13.69 -3.47
CA GLY A 1100 29.71 -14.77 -3.53
C GLY A 1100 29.10 -16.17 -3.37
N HIS A 1101 29.90 -17.17 -3.72
CA HIS A 1101 29.50 -18.58 -3.78
C HIS A 1101 30.50 -19.50 -3.05
N PRO A 1102 30.54 -19.54 -1.70
CA PRO A 1102 31.24 -20.61 -0.98
C PRO A 1102 30.45 -21.92 -1.21
N LEU A 1103 31.07 -22.92 -1.86
CA LEU A 1103 30.34 -24.07 -2.44
C LEU A 1103 29.55 -24.84 -1.40
N GLY A 1104 30.21 -25.31 -0.33
CA GLY A 1104 29.58 -26.03 0.76
C GLY A 1104 28.46 -25.25 1.45
N MET A 1105 28.63 -23.93 1.62
CA MET A 1105 27.71 -23.04 2.34
C MET A 1105 26.43 -22.68 1.58
N THR A 1106 26.49 -22.57 0.25
CA THR A 1106 25.54 -21.75 -0.53
C THR A 1106 24.08 -22.11 -0.31
N GLY A 1107 23.75 -23.40 -0.32
CA GLY A 1107 22.39 -23.86 -0.07
C GLY A 1107 21.83 -23.49 1.30
N ALA A 1108 22.67 -23.57 2.34
CA ALA A 1108 22.29 -23.18 3.69
C ALA A 1108 22.15 -21.66 3.83
N ARG A 1109 23.07 -20.89 3.22
CA ARG A 1109 22.98 -19.42 3.17
C ARG A 1109 21.68 -18.97 2.51
N GLN A 1110 21.37 -19.52 1.33
CA GLN A 1110 20.15 -19.17 0.61
C GLN A 1110 18.90 -19.53 1.41
N THR A 1111 18.90 -20.66 2.12
CA THR A 1111 17.80 -21.04 3.03
C THR A 1111 17.59 -20.00 4.13
N VAL A 1112 18.67 -19.59 4.81
CA VAL A 1112 18.61 -18.56 5.85
C VAL A 1112 18.06 -17.25 5.28
N SER A 1113 18.63 -16.75 4.17
CA SER A 1113 18.19 -15.49 3.57
C SER A 1113 16.75 -15.54 3.06
N LEU A 1114 16.33 -16.65 2.44
CA LEU A 1114 14.96 -16.88 1.96
C LEU A 1114 13.95 -16.78 3.10
N LEU A 1115 14.16 -17.53 4.19
CA LEU A 1115 13.21 -17.56 5.32
C LEU A 1115 13.10 -16.20 6.00
N ASN A 1116 14.22 -15.50 6.18
CA ASN A 1116 14.24 -14.14 6.72
C ASN A 1116 13.45 -13.17 5.83
N GLU A 1117 13.58 -13.27 4.51
CA GLU A 1117 12.90 -12.38 3.57
C GLU A 1117 11.41 -12.70 3.40
N LEU A 1118 11.01 -13.98 3.40
CA LEU A 1118 9.61 -14.38 3.44
C LEU A 1118 8.89 -13.76 4.65
N HIS A 1119 9.51 -13.80 5.83
CA HIS A 1119 8.98 -13.16 7.03
C HIS A 1119 8.84 -11.65 6.85
N ARG A 1120 9.85 -10.96 6.31
CA ARG A 1120 9.81 -9.51 6.08
C ARG A 1120 8.70 -9.09 5.11
N ARG A 1121 8.37 -9.93 4.13
CA ARG A 1121 7.38 -9.65 3.08
C ARG A 1121 5.98 -10.20 3.36
N GLY A 1122 5.78 -10.98 4.43
CA GLY A 1122 4.54 -11.73 4.59
C GLY A 1122 4.34 -12.80 3.49
N GLY A 1123 5.44 -13.30 2.92
CA GLY A 1123 5.46 -14.38 1.92
C GLY A 1123 5.28 -15.75 2.59
N ARG A 1124 4.65 -16.69 1.89
CA ARG A 1124 4.38 -18.04 2.38
C ARG A 1124 5.37 -19.05 1.81
N TYR A 1125 5.46 -19.16 0.49
CA TYR A 1125 6.26 -20.18 -0.17
C TYR A 1125 7.55 -19.62 -0.74
N GLY A 1126 8.67 -20.26 -0.45
CA GLY A 1126 9.95 -19.93 -1.05
C GLY A 1126 10.68 -21.14 -1.61
N VAL A 1127 11.39 -20.96 -2.71
CA VAL A 1127 12.20 -22.01 -3.34
C VAL A 1127 13.67 -21.62 -3.35
N VAL A 1128 14.52 -22.50 -2.82
CA VAL A 1128 15.98 -22.43 -3.00
C VAL A 1128 16.36 -23.39 -4.12
N SER A 1129 17.22 -22.97 -5.06
CA SER A 1129 17.64 -23.83 -6.17
C SER A 1129 19.05 -23.52 -6.69
N MET A 1130 19.77 -24.54 -7.15
CA MET A 1130 21.14 -24.41 -7.66
C MET A 1130 21.51 -25.49 -8.68
N CYS A 1131 22.46 -25.15 -9.54
CA CYS A 1131 23.21 -26.12 -10.32
C CYS A 1131 24.21 -26.85 -9.40
N ILE A 1132 24.60 -28.06 -9.83
CA ILE A 1132 25.57 -28.90 -9.14
C ILE A 1132 26.57 -29.35 -10.20
N GLY A 1133 27.85 -29.37 -9.82
CA GLY A 1133 28.92 -29.84 -10.70
C GLY A 1133 28.65 -31.24 -11.27
N SER A 1134 29.28 -31.56 -12.40
CA SER A 1134 29.12 -32.83 -13.14
C SER A 1134 27.69 -33.16 -13.61
N GLY A 1135 26.81 -32.17 -13.79
CA GLY A 1135 25.53 -32.36 -14.47
C GLY A 1135 24.36 -32.69 -13.55
N MET A 1136 24.10 -31.87 -12.54
CA MET A 1136 22.94 -32.05 -11.65
C MET A 1136 22.29 -30.72 -11.25
N GLY A 1137 21.09 -30.79 -10.69
CA GLY A 1137 20.39 -29.66 -10.09
C GLY A 1137 19.64 -30.07 -8.83
N ALA A 1138 19.50 -29.14 -7.88
CA ALA A 1138 18.71 -29.36 -6.67
C ALA A 1138 17.77 -28.17 -6.39
N ALA A 1139 16.62 -28.47 -5.80
CA ALA A 1139 15.66 -27.47 -5.34
C ALA A 1139 14.99 -27.90 -4.03
N ALA A 1140 14.70 -26.94 -3.15
CA ALA A 1140 13.97 -27.14 -1.90
C ALA A 1140 12.83 -26.14 -1.76
N LEU A 1141 11.67 -26.60 -1.30
CA LEU A 1141 10.49 -25.78 -1.01
C LEU A 1141 10.38 -25.54 0.49
N TYR A 1142 10.26 -24.28 0.88
CA TYR A 1142 9.98 -23.86 2.25
C TYR A 1142 8.61 -23.19 2.37
N GLU A 1143 7.96 -23.38 3.51
CA GLU A 1143 6.68 -22.74 3.85
C GLU A 1143 6.77 -22.00 5.19
N VAL A 1144 6.24 -20.77 5.23
CA VAL A 1144 6.04 -19.97 6.45
C VAL A 1144 4.54 -19.93 6.79
N THR A 1145 4.15 -20.56 7.90
CA THR A 1145 2.74 -20.71 8.32
C THR A 1145 2.29 -19.68 9.35
N THR A 1146 3.22 -19.17 10.18
CA THR A 1146 2.99 -18.19 11.25
C THR A 1146 3.97 -17.02 11.12
N PHE A 1147 3.46 -15.78 11.01
CA PHE A 1147 4.27 -14.56 10.94
C PHE A 1147 4.57 -14.01 12.34
N ASP A 1148 5.00 -14.88 13.25
CA ASP A 1148 5.19 -14.51 14.65
C ASP A 1148 6.69 -14.40 14.93
N ARG A 1149 7.28 -13.27 14.51
CA ARG A 1149 8.69 -12.96 14.76
C ARG A 1149 8.87 -11.69 15.57
N ALA A 1150 7.87 -11.36 16.40
CA ALA A 1150 7.91 -10.19 17.26
C ALA A 1150 9.03 -10.27 18.32
N SER A 1151 9.54 -11.48 18.66
CA SER A 1151 10.38 -11.69 19.84
C SER A 1151 11.89 -11.91 19.62
N ARG A 1152 12.43 -11.97 18.38
CA ARG A 1152 13.84 -12.40 18.16
C ARG A 1152 14.64 -11.74 17.02
N MET A 1153 14.31 -10.51 16.62
CA MET A 1153 15.17 -9.72 15.71
C MET A 1153 15.67 -8.46 16.39
#